data_AF-A0A3Q3NAE8-F1
#
_entry.id   AF-A0A3Q3NAE8-F1
#
_cell.length_a   1.000
_cell.length_b   1.000
_cell.length_c   1.000
_cell.angle_alpha   90.00
_cell.angle_beta   90.00
_cell.angle_gamma   90.00
#
_symmetry.space_group_name_H-M   'P 1'
#
loop_
_entity.id
_entity.type
_entity.pdbx_description
1 polymer ?
#
loop_
_entity_poly.entity_id
_entity_poly.type
_entity_poly.pdbx_seq_one_letter_code
_entity_poly.pdbx_strand_id
1 'polypeptide(L)'
;MLVLRCRQRQLWLGLGEGCSILALAGCTAPWGRVWSPSGALGSPCCLCFYPSLSVLLCLHASVFLYQVNDSSPKTVLSQLCELLAARPLQGLVYEEERPPRTAWGPLAPMLEFVSAQTGLPIVAVGGGAGLGRMPQESGSIFLQFSSSTALQLEVIFEVLEEYDWTAFSVVSTRHHGYQDFLSVVEGLTDGSFIGWEKKSVVILNVTDDPGGARTRRLLKENEAQVRLLYCSQEEAELVFRAAWAAGQAGASHMWFAVGPALSGLGMDSLPRALFAVRPQGWRDEPRRRIARGVSVLTHGAVAMRKDYGTTGGPNFVTNCMTDANQTQRLRGRMSNITLGGRDYSFNSDGYLANPFLDVISWTPGRGWEDVGWWENGVLRLRYPAWSRYGPFLKPPDDAQHLRVVTLEERPFVIVELADPASGTCIRDSVPCRRPLNASAIHEGVAPMKQCCKGFCIDILKRLAKIVGFTYDLYLVTNGKHGKKIDGIWNGMIGEVVYKRADMAIGSLTINEERSEVVDFSVPFVETGISVMVSRSNGTVSPSAFLEPYSPAVWVMMFVMCLTVVAVTVFIFEFFSPVGYNRSLQTGKKAGGSTFTIGKSVWLLWAIVFNNSVPVENPRGTTSKIMVLIWAFFAVIFLASYTANLAAFMIQEEYIDTVSGLSDKKFQHPEEQYPPLKFGTVPNGSTEKNIRSNYPDMHQYMGKYNQKGVEDAILNLKTGKLDAFIYDAAVLNYMARKDEGCKVMTIGSGKVFATTGYGIALHKNSRWKRPLDLALLQLVGDDEIEMLERLWLSGICHNDKIEVMSSKLDIDNMAGVFYMLLVAMGLSLLVFAWEHLVYWKLRHCMATSSDKLDFLLAISRVSDFVSVCSPYLYYLFIHVRITQPQQPPQQQQPQPVYKT
;
A
#
# COMPACT_ATOMS: atom_id res chain seq x y z
N MET A 1 -14.94 -58.41 -10.13
CA MET A 1 -14.52 -57.43 -9.10
C MET A 1 -14.98 -57.90 -7.74
N LEU A 2 -14.16 -57.73 -6.71
CA LEU A 2 -14.49 -58.02 -5.33
C LEU A 2 -14.69 -56.70 -4.57
N VAL A 3 -15.68 -56.61 -3.69
CA VAL A 3 -15.87 -55.50 -2.74
C VAL A 3 -15.66 -56.06 -1.34
N LEU A 4 -14.63 -55.59 -0.64
CA LEU A 4 -14.34 -55.96 0.75
C LEU A 4 -14.89 -54.90 1.70
N ARG A 5 -15.71 -55.31 2.67
CA ARG A 5 -16.22 -54.45 3.76
C ARG A 5 -15.92 -55.05 5.13
N CYS A 6 -15.22 -54.32 5.98
CA CYS A 6 -14.94 -54.70 7.38
C CYS A 6 -15.94 -54.03 8.34
N ARG A 7 -16.60 -54.79 9.24
CA ARG A 7 -17.55 -54.24 10.24
C ARG A 7 -17.39 -54.92 11.61
N GLN A 8 -17.42 -54.13 12.70
CA GLN A 8 -17.43 -54.64 14.09
C GLN A 8 -18.81 -54.43 14.77
N ARG A 9 -19.26 -55.41 15.57
CA ARG A 9 -20.44 -55.30 16.47
C ARG A 9 -20.04 -54.56 17.76
N GLN A 10 -20.78 -53.53 18.14
CA GLN A 10 -20.77 -53.03 19.53
C GLN A 10 -21.84 -53.77 20.34
N LEU A 11 -21.43 -54.37 21.47
CA LEU A 11 -22.34 -54.73 22.55
C LEU A 11 -22.86 -53.43 23.16
N TRP A 12 -24.13 -53.11 22.95
CA TRP A 12 -24.91 -52.24 23.84
C TRP A 12 -26.19 -52.97 24.22
N LEU A 13 -26.46 -52.97 25.52
CA LEU A 13 -27.61 -53.60 26.16
C LEU A 13 -28.93 -53.06 25.60
N GLY A 14 -29.83 -53.99 25.27
CA GLY A 14 -31.27 -53.86 25.45
C GLY A 14 -31.98 -52.70 24.74
N LEU A 15 -32.30 -52.91 23.47
CA LEU A 15 -33.63 -52.68 22.86
C LEU A 15 -33.53 -53.14 21.41
N GLY A 16 -34.35 -54.12 21.04
CA GLY A 16 -34.26 -54.79 19.75
C GLY A 16 -34.75 -53.91 18.61
N GLU A 17 -33.96 -53.81 17.55
CA GLU A 17 -34.42 -53.36 16.23
C GLU A 17 -33.67 -54.15 15.14
N GLY A 18 -34.44 -54.74 14.23
CA GLY A 18 -33.96 -55.62 13.16
C GLY A 18 -33.09 -54.87 12.15
N CYS A 19 -32.00 -55.50 11.73
CA CYS A 19 -31.15 -54.96 10.67
C CYS A 19 -31.77 -55.30 9.30
N SER A 20 -32.42 -54.31 8.68
CA SER A 20 -33.07 -54.40 7.38
C SER A 20 -32.05 -54.61 6.24
N ILE A 21 -32.32 -55.62 5.41
CA ILE A 21 -31.67 -55.82 4.11
C ILE A 21 -32.31 -54.84 3.14
N LEU A 22 -31.60 -53.76 2.81
CA LEU A 22 -32.07 -52.81 1.80
C LEU A 22 -31.60 -53.28 0.42
N ALA A 23 -32.48 -54.01 -0.28
CA ALA A 23 -32.44 -54.18 -1.73
C ALA A 23 -32.87 -52.86 -2.39
N LEU A 24 -32.25 -52.50 -3.52
CA LEU A 24 -32.81 -51.50 -4.44
C LEU A 24 -32.80 -52.09 -5.84
N ALA A 25 -34.00 -52.53 -6.22
CA ALA A 25 -34.47 -52.56 -7.59
C ALA A 25 -35.30 -51.27 -7.84
N GLY A 26 -35.17 -50.71 -9.03
CA GLY A 26 -36.11 -49.80 -9.69
C GLY A 26 -35.77 -49.84 -11.19
N CYS A 27 -36.68 -50.04 -12.16
CA CYS A 27 -38.11 -49.71 -12.21
C CYS A 27 -38.97 -50.79 -12.94
N THR A 28 -40.28 -50.77 -12.62
CA THR A 28 -41.54 -51.15 -13.33
C THR A 28 -41.45 -51.60 -14.82
N ALA A 29 -42.20 -52.55 -15.42
CA ALA A 29 -43.26 -53.56 -15.12
C ALA A 29 -43.56 -54.28 -16.50
N PRO A 30 -44.51 -55.26 -16.70
CA PRO A 30 -45.15 -56.26 -15.82
C PRO A 30 -45.05 -57.74 -16.36
N TRP A 31 -45.70 -58.68 -15.63
CA TRP A 31 -46.02 -60.10 -15.93
C TRP A 31 -45.07 -61.20 -15.42
N GLY A 32 -45.42 -61.71 -14.23
CA GLY A 32 -45.82 -63.12 -14.05
C GLY A 32 -44.74 -64.20 -13.84
N ARG A 33 -44.39 -64.47 -12.57
CA ARG A 33 -44.63 -65.73 -11.82
C ARG A 33 -43.70 -65.88 -10.62
N VAL A 34 -44.27 -66.48 -9.58
CA VAL A 34 -43.73 -66.81 -8.26
C VAL A 34 -42.78 -68.02 -8.34
N TRP A 35 -41.70 -68.05 -7.53
CA TRP A 35 -41.27 -69.21 -6.71
C TRP A 35 -40.13 -68.90 -5.71
N SER A 36 -40.02 -69.77 -4.72
CA SER A 36 -39.51 -69.61 -3.34
C SER A 36 -37.99 -69.93 -3.15
N PRO A 37 -37.43 -69.87 -1.90
CA PRO A 37 -36.01 -69.66 -1.64
C PRO A 37 -35.19 -70.95 -1.53
N SER A 38 -34.07 -71.03 -2.26
CA SER A 38 -32.93 -71.89 -1.92
C SER A 38 -31.72 -71.59 -2.79
N GLY A 39 -30.56 -71.36 -2.15
CA GLY A 39 -29.24 -71.66 -2.72
C GLY A 39 -28.67 -70.67 -3.75
N ALA A 40 -27.42 -70.24 -3.47
CA ALA A 40 -26.45 -69.62 -4.39
C ALA A 40 -26.89 -69.37 -5.84
N LEU A 41 -27.07 -68.10 -6.22
CA LEU A 41 -27.07 -67.68 -7.63
C LEU A 41 -26.30 -66.38 -7.81
N GLY A 42 -25.24 -66.43 -8.63
CA GLY A 42 -24.66 -65.26 -9.25
C GLY A 42 -25.58 -64.76 -10.36
N SER A 43 -26.00 -63.51 -10.28
CA SER A 43 -26.78 -62.83 -11.32
C SER A 43 -25.91 -61.80 -12.06
N PRO A 44 -25.89 -61.77 -13.40
CA PRO A 44 -25.18 -60.75 -14.16
C PRO A 44 -25.96 -59.42 -14.12
N CYS A 45 -25.29 -58.34 -13.71
CA CYS A 45 -25.81 -56.98 -13.91
C CYS A 45 -25.30 -56.44 -15.25
N CYS A 46 -26.19 -56.28 -16.23
CA CYS A 46 -25.93 -55.47 -17.42
C CYS A 46 -26.03 -53.99 -17.06
N LEU A 47 -24.90 -53.26 -17.06
CA LEU A 47 -24.87 -51.80 -17.03
C LEU A 47 -24.78 -51.28 -18.47
N CYS A 48 -25.90 -50.83 -19.02
CA CYS A 48 -25.93 -50.08 -20.28
C CYS A 48 -25.77 -48.58 -19.98
N PHE A 49 -24.78 -47.93 -20.58
CA PHE A 49 -24.63 -46.46 -20.56
C PHE A 49 -24.67 -45.91 -22.00
N TYR A 50 -25.53 -44.91 -22.23
CA TYR A 50 -25.43 -43.94 -23.34
C TYR A 50 -24.61 -42.73 -22.82
N PRO A 51 -23.83 -41.99 -23.63
CA PRO A 51 -24.31 -41.39 -24.88
C PRO A 51 -23.32 -41.31 -26.07
N SER A 52 -23.89 -40.89 -27.21
CA SER A 52 -23.28 -40.39 -28.46
C SER A 52 -22.32 -41.31 -29.24
N LEU A 53 -22.83 -41.72 -30.40
CA LEU A 53 -22.19 -42.30 -31.59
C LEU A 53 -20.90 -43.13 -31.42
N SER A 54 -21.03 -44.37 -31.91
CA SER A 54 -20.02 -45.37 -32.28
C SER A 54 -19.58 -46.37 -31.19
N VAL A 55 -20.12 -47.59 -31.35
CA VAL A 55 -19.74 -48.89 -30.77
C VAL A 55 -20.14 -49.13 -29.30
N LEU A 56 -21.27 -49.85 -29.12
CA LEU A 56 -21.67 -50.49 -27.86
C LEU A 56 -20.65 -51.59 -27.49
N LEU A 57 -19.79 -51.35 -26.50
CA LEU A 57 -19.00 -52.39 -25.85
C LEU A 57 -19.63 -52.69 -24.47
N CYS A 58 -20.55 -53.66 -24.42
CA CYS A 58 -21.06 -54.17 -23.13
C CYS A 58 -19.97 -55.01 -22.45
N LEU A 59 -19.27 -54.44 -21.46
CA LEU A 59 -18.50 -55.24 -20.52
C LEU A 59 -19.43 -55.82 -19.46
N HIS A 60 -19.53 -57.15 -19.40
CA HIS A 60 -20.16 -57.85 -18.28
C HIS A 60 -19.21 -57.82 -17.08
N ALA A 61 -19.50 -57.00 -16.08
CA ALA A 61 -18.77 -56.96 -14.82
C ALA A 61 -19.51 -57.75 -13.74
N SER A 62 -18.94 -58.86 -13.27
CA SER A 62 -19.42 -59.57 -12.09
C SER A 62 -18.84 -58.93 -10.82
N VAL A 63 -19.70 -58.44 -9.95
CA VAL A 63 -19.31 -57.82 -8.66
C VAL A 63 -19.70 -58.76 -7.52
N PHE A 64 -18.73 -59.10 -6.67
CA PHE A 64 -18.94 -59.93 -5.49
C PHE A 64 -18.72 -59.09 -4.25
N LEU A 65 -19.69 -59.06 -3.33
CA LEU A 65 -19.54 -58.41 -2.04
C LEU A 65 -19.08 -59.45 -1.01
N TYR A 66 -18.00 -59.15 -0.30
CA TYR A 66 -17.47 -60.00 0.76
C TYR A 66 -17.29 -59.17 2.03
N GLN A 67 -17.93 -59.62 3.10
CA GLN A 67 -17.92 -58.91 4.38
C GLN A 67 -17.04 -59.67 5.38
N VAL A 68 -16.07 -58.98 5.96
CA VAL A 68 -15.14 -59.54 6.95
C VAL A 68 -15.53 -59.01 8.34
N ASN A 69 -15.73 -59.92 9.29
CA ASN A 69 -16.08 -59.58 10.68
C ASN A 69 -14.86 -59.40 11.58
N ASP A 70 -13.70 -59.98 11.23
CA ASP A 70 -12.43 -59.86 11.94
C ASP A 70 -11.38 -59.21 11.03
N SER A 71 -11.01 -57.96 11.36
CA SER A 71 -10.06 -57.14 10.61
C SER A 71 -8.59 -57.47 10.88
N SER A 72 -8.29 -58.62 11.50
CA SER A 72 -6.89 -59.02 11.69
C SER A 72 -6.17 -59.13 10.33
N PRO A 73 -4.92 -58.62 10.20
CA PRO A 73 -4.18 -58.70 8.94
C PRO A 73 -4.08 -60.14 8.42
N LYS A 74 -3.83 -61.10 9.32
CA LYS A 74 -3.70 -62.52 8.99
C LYS A 74 -4.97 -63.10 8.36
N THR A 75 -6.14 -62.81 8.93
CA THR A 75 -7.42 -63.33 8.43
C THR A 75 -7.80 -62.70 7.09
N VAL A 76 -7.58 -61.39 6.93
CA VAL A 76 -7.86 -60.68 5.68
C VAL A 76 -6.96 -61.20 4.56
N LEU A 77 -5.66 -61.38 4.83
CA LEU A 77 -4.71 -61.89 3.83
C LEU A 77 -5.00 -63.34 3.43
N SER A 78 -5.25 -64.23 4.40
CA SER A 78 -5.53 -65.64 4.10
C SER A 78 -6.81 -65.77 3.26
N GLN A 79 -7.86 -65.03 3.62
CA GLN A 79 -9.11 -65.04 2.87
C GLN A 79 -8.96 -64.43 1.48
N LEU A 80 -8.21 -63.33 1.34
CA LEU A 80 -7.96 -62.72 0.03
C LEU A 80 -7.18 -63.66 -0.89
N CYS A 81 -6.20 -64.39 -0.36
CA CYS A 81 -5.42 -65.36 -1.12
C CYS A 81 -6.20 -66.61 -1.49
N GLU A 82 -7.07 -67.12 -0.60
CA GLU A 82 -8.03 -68.18 -0.94
C GLU A 82 -8.99 -67.73 -2.05
N LEU A 83 -9.47 -66.49 -1.99
CA LEU A 83 -10.37 -65.93 -3.01
C LEU A 83 -9.68 -65.74 -4.36
N LEU A 84 -8.43 -65.27 -4.37
CA LEU A 84 -7.62 -65.14 -5.59
C LEU A 84 -7.36 -66.52 -6.22
N ALA A 85 -7.03 -67.52 -5.40
CA ALA A 85 -6.81 -68.90 -5.86
C ALA A 85 -8.10 -69.56 -6.39
N ALA A 86 -9.25 -69.26 -5.79
CA ALA A 86 -10.54 -69.78 -6.24
C ALA A 86 -11.04 -69.11 -7.53
N ARG A 87 -10.75 -67.81 -7.73
CA ARG A 87 -11.22 -67.02 -8.87
C ARG A 87 -10.23 -65.92 -9.27
N PRO A 88 -9.93 -65.74 -10.57
CA PRO A 88 -9.10 -64.63 -11.03
C PRO A 88 -9.82 -63.30 -10.85
N LEU A 89 -9.39 -62.50 -9.87
CA LEU A 89 -9.91 -61.15 -9.63
C LEU A 89 -9.19 -60.15 -10.54
N GLN A 90 -9.96 -59.26 -11.17
CA GLN A 90 -9.43 -58.19 -12.03
C GLN A 90 -9.30 -56.84 -11.32
N GLY A 91 -9.80 -56.76 -10.08
CA GLY A 91 -9.76 -55.55 -9.26
C GLY A 91 -10.54 -55.72 -7.97
N LEU A 92 -10.10 -54.97 -6.96
CA LEU A 92 -10.63 -55.00 -5.60
C LEU A 92 -11.04 -53.59 -5.17
N VAL A 93 -12.26 -53.44 -4.66
CA VAL A 93 -12.69 -52.22 -3.99
C VAL A 93 -12.67 -52.47 -2.49
N TYR A 94 -11.95 -51.63 -1.76
CA TYR A 94 -11.81 -51.69 -0.32
C TYR A 94 -12.54 -50.52 0.34
N GLU A 95 -13.45 -50.85 1.26
CA GLU A 95 -14.10 -49.86 2.11
C GLU A 95 -13.91 -50.21 3.59
N GLU A 96 -13.32 -49.24 4.31
CA GLU A 96 -13.23 -49.24 5.76
C GLU A 96 -13.94 -48.00 6.32
N GLU A 97 -15.00 -48.25 7.08
CA GLU A 97 -15.87 -47.21 7.61
C GLU A 97 -15.34 -46.63 8.94
N ARG A 98 -14.64 -47.45 9.73
CA ARG A 98 -13.93 -47.06 10.96
C ARG A 98 -12.69 -47.94 11.13
N PRO A 99 -11.52 -47.40 11.49
CA PRO A 99 -10.40 -48.24 11.88
C PRO A 99 -10.77 -49.05 13.14
N PRO A 100 -10.34 -50.31 13.25
CA PRO A 100 -10.63 -51.14 14.41
C PRO A 100 -9.93 -50.58 15.67
N ARG A 101 -10.62 -50.58 16.82
CA ARG A 101 -10.11 -50.12 18.14
C ARG A 101 -8.96 -50.97 18.72
N THR A 102 -8.43 -51.89 17.94
CA THR A 102 -7.49 -52.92 18.38
C THR A 102 -6.08 -52.55 17.99
N ALA A 103 -5.08 -53.01 18.77
CA ALA A 103 -3.64 -52.75 18.66
C ALA A 103 -2.94 -53.10 17.32
N TRP A 104 -3.68 -53.30 16.23
CA TRP A 104 -3.18 -53.62 14.90
C TRP A 104 -3.15 -52.34 14.05
N GLY A 105 -2.05 -52.15 13.31
CA GLY A 105 -1.88 -51.00 12.42
C GLY A 105 -2.90 -50.96 11.25
N PRO A 106 -2.88 -49.88 10.45
CA PRO A 106 -3.81 -49.71 9.32
C PRO A 106 -3.71 -50.86 8.31
N LEU A 107 -4.85 -51.27 7.73
CA LEU A 107 -4.92 -52.32 6.70
C LEU A 107 -4.46 -51.85 5.31
N ALA A 108 -4.40 -50.54 5.08
CA ALA A 108 -4.04 -49.97 3.78
C ALA A 108 -2.61 -50.33 3.31
N PRO A 109 -1.54 -50.22 4.13
CA PRO A 109 -0.20 -50.68 3.76
C PRO A 109 -0.14 -52.17 3.43
N MET A 110 -0.92 -53.01 4.13
CA MET A 110 -0.99 -54.43 3.83
C MET A 110 -1.61 -54.67 2.45
N LEU A 111 -2.73 -54.00 2.13
CA LEU A 111 -3.39 -54.15 0.84
C LEU A 111 -2.53 -53.60 -0.30
N GLU A 112 -1.79 -52.51 -0.07
CA GLU A 112 -0.77 -52.03 -1.01
C GLU A 112 0.27 -53.11 -1.29
N PHE A 113 0.83 -53.73 -0.25
CA PHE A 113 1.80 -54.82 -0.41
C PHE A 113 1.21 -55.95 -1.26
N VAL A 114 -0.05 -56.35 -1.02
CA VAL A 114 -0.73 -57.33 -1.86
C VAL A 114 -0.84 -56.85 -3.31
N SER A 115 -1.18 -55.57 -3.54
CA SER A 115 -1.22 -54.98 -4.87
C SER A 115 0.14 -54.99 -5.56
N ALA A 116 1.24 -54.73 -4.83
CA ALA A 116 2.60 -54.79 -5.34
C ALA A 116 2.98 -56.20 -5.80
N GLN A 117 2.68 -57.21 -4.99
CA GLN A 117 3.02 -58.61 -5.28
C GLN A 117 2.14 -59.21 -6.39
N THR A 118 0.84 -58.95 -6.34
CA THR A 118 -0.14 -59.58 -7.26
C THR A 118 -0.42 -58.77 -8.52
N GLY A 119 -0.07 -57.48 -8.54
CA GLY A 119 -0.48 -56.56 -9.60
C GLY A 119 -1.98 -56.24 -9.63
N LEU A 120 -2.75 -56.68 -8.62
CA LEU A 120 -4.18 -56.44 -8.54
C LEU A 120 -4.45 -54.95 -8.27
N PRO A 121 -5.25 -54.26 -9.09
CA PRO A 121 -5.63 -52.88 -8.82
C PRO A 121 -6.62 -52.82 -7.66
N ILE A 122 -6.28 -52.02 -6.65
CA ILE A 122 -7.08 -51.84 -5.44
C ILE A 122 -7.54 -50.39 -5.36
N VAL A 123 -8.87 -50.18 -5.27
CA VAL A 123 -9.46 -48.85 -5.08
C VAL A 123 -10.03 -48.73 -3.67
N ALA A 124 -9.45 -47.81 -2.91
CA ALA A 124 -9.84 -47.42 -1.58
C ALA A 124 -10.90 -46.31 -1.62
N VAL A 125 -12.11 -46.62 -1.15
CA VAL A 125 -13.25 -45.69 -1.17
C VAL A 125 -13.69 -45.22 0.22
N GLY A 126 -13.16 -45.82 1.28
CA GLY A 126 -13.48 -45.53 2.68
C GLY A 126 -12.47 -44.61 3.38
N GLY A 127 -12.88 -44.02 4.50
CA GLY A 127 -12.10 -43.04 5.25
C GLY A 127 -10.85 -43.61 5.96
N GLY A 128 -10.83 -44.92 6.27
CA GLY A 128 -9.68 -45.58 6.91
C GLY A 128 -8.55 -45.97 5.94
N ALA A 129 -8.78 -45.87 4.63
CA ALA A 129 -7.88 -46.43 3.64
C ALA A 129 -6.70 -45.51 3.24
N GLY A 130 -6.66 -44.27 3.74
CA GLY A 130 -5.58 -43.31 3.51
C GLY A 130 -4.62 -43.12 4.70
N LEU A 131 -4.66 -44.01 5.70
CA LEU A 131 -3.89 -43.91 6.94
C LEU A 131 -2.42 -44.35 6.77
N GLY A 132 -1.48 -43.43 7.01
CA GLY A 132 -0.09 -43.74 7.40
C GLY A 132 0.81 -44.38 6.33
N ARG A 133 0.75 -43.91 5.08
CA ARG A 133 1.47 -44.54 3.96
C ARG A 133 2.83 -43.89 3.68
N MET A 134 3.81 -44.73 3.34
CA MET A 134 5.08 -44.37 2.69
C MET A 134 4.88 -44.12 1.18
N PRO A 135 5.88 -43.57 0.47
CA PRO A 135 5.84 -43.48 -0.99
C PRO A 135 5.49 -44.84 -1.62
N GLN A 136 4.63 -44.81 -2.62
CA GLN A 136 4.07 -46.01 -3.25
C GLN A 136 5.16 -46.95 -3.79
N GLU A 137 5.14 -48.24 -3.38
CA GLU A 137 6.10 -49.23 -3.88
C GLU A 137 5.99 -49.42 -5.40
N SER A 138 7.12 -49.60 -6.07
CA SER A 138 7.24 -49.71 -7.52
C SER A 138 6.54 -50.98 -8.05
N GLY A 139 5.37 -50.78 -8.68
CA GLY A 139 4.58 -51.88 -9.27
C GLY A 139 3.20 -52.08 -8.63
N SER A 140 2.93 -51.45 -7.48
CA SER A 140 1.59 -51.47 -6.87
C SER A 140 0.62 -50.52 -7.61
N ILE A 141 -0.66 -50.90 -7.66
CA ILE A 141 -1.75 -50.10 -8.23
C ILE A 141 -2.82 -49.90 -7.15
N PHE A 142 -2.46 -49.12 -6.14
CA PHE A 142 -3.36 -48.70 -5.08
C PHE A 142 -3.86 -47.28 -5.36
N LEU A 143 -5.17 -47.10 -5.51
CA LEU A 143 -5.83 -45.83 -5.83
C LEU A 143 -6.81 -45.47 -4.71
N GLN A 144 -6.92 -44.19 -4.35
CA GLN A 144 -7.76 -43.76 -3.23
C GLN A 144 -8.56 -42.50 -3.52
N PHE A 145 -9.78 -42.43 -3.00
CA PHE A 145 -10.66 -41.26 -3.10
C PHE A 145 -10.37 -40.17 -2.05
N SER A 146 -9.40 -40.40 -1.17
CA SER A 146 -8.86 -39.38 -0.28
C SER A 146 -7.99 -38.39 -1.06
N SER A 147 -7.81 -37.22 -0.48
CA SER A 147 -6.83 -36.23 -0.91
C SER A 147 -5.49 -36.44 -0.20
N SER A 148 -4.42 -36.01 -0.85
CA SER A 148 -3.08 -36.01 -0.25
C SER A 148 -3.02 -35.02 0.93
N THR A 149 -2.11 -35.28 1.87
CA THR A 149 -1.83 -34.36 2.99
C THR A 149 -1.34 -33.01 2.51
N ALA A 150 -0.54 -32.99 1.42
CA ALA A 150 -0.06 -31.77 0.80
C ALA A 150 -1.20 -30.89 0.28
N LEU A 151 -2.16 -31.47 -0.45
CA LEU A 151 -3.31 -30.73 -0.97
C LEU A 151 -4.24 -30.26 0.17
N GLN A 152 -4.40 -31.06 1.23
CA GLN A 152 -5.17 -30.62 2.41
C GLN A 152 -4.49 -29.43 3.11
N LEU A 153 -3.16 -29.45 3.22
CA LEU A 153 -2.39 -28.33 3.78
C LEU A 153 -2.53 -27.09 2.92
N GLU A 154 -2.40 -27.19 1.60
CA GLU A 154 -2.59 -26.07 0.67
C GLU A 154 -3.95 -25.39 0.89
N VAL A 155 -5.04 -26.16 0.94
CA VAL A 155 -6.38 -25.62 1.24
C VAL A 155 -6.47 -24.99 2.63
N ILE A 156 -5.80 -25.57 3.64
CA ILE A 156 -5.79 -25.01 4.99
C ILE A 156 -5.02 -23.69 5.03
N PHE A 157 -3.87 -23.59 4.37
CA PHE A 157 -3.09 -22.36 4.30
C PHE A 157 -3.86 -21.25 3.57
N GLU A 158 -4.62 -21.58 2.53
CA GLU A 158 -5.54 -20.66 1.85
C GLU A 158 -6.66 -20.17 2.80
N VAL A 159 -7.20 -21.06 3.64
CA VAL A 159 -8.16 -20.67 4.70
C VAL A 159 -7.50 -19.75 5.73
N LEU A 160 -6.27 -20.05 6.16
CA LEU A 160 -5.51 -19.20 7.10
C LEU A 160 -5.24 -17.81 6.51
N GLU A 161 -4.89 -17.73 5.23
CA GLU A 161 -4.70 -16.46 4.50
C GLU A 161 -5.99 -15.65 4.43
N GLU A 162 -7.13 -16.27 4.11
CA GLU A 162 -8.43 -15.61 4.02
C GLU A 162 -8.87 -15.01 5.38
N TYR A 163 -8.49 -15.63 6.51
CA TYR A 163 -8.76 -15.10 7.86
C TYR A 163 -7.60 -14.28 8.47
N ASP A 164 -6.50 -14.06 7.74
CA ASP A 164 -5.30 -13.34 8.21
C ASP A 164 -4.66 -13.96 9.48
N TRP A 165 -4.68 -15.30 9.55
CA TRP A 165 -4.09 -16.08 10.65
C TRP A 165 -2.68 -16.54 10.30
N THR A 166 -1.73 -15.61 10.32
CA THR A 166 -0.34 -15.85 9.91
C THR A 166 0.53 -16.53 10.97
N ALA A 167 0.16 -16.41 12.24
CA ALA A 167 0.89 -17.00 13.36
C ALA A 167 0.26 -18.32 13.81
N PHE A 168 1.01 -19.42 13.66
CA PHE A 168 0.53 -20.76 14.00
C PHE A 168 1.61 -21.60 14.68
N SER A 169 1.18 -22.71 15.27
CA SER A 169 2.09 -23.78 15.72
C SER A 169 1.72 -25.10 15.08
N VAL A 170 2.70 -25.98 14.99
CA VAL A 170 2.52 -27.32 14.45
C VAL A 170 2.59 -28.31 15.59
N VAL A 171 1.56 -29.15 15.72
CA VAL A 171 1.48 -30.24 16.68
C VAL A 171 1.39 -31.53 15.89
N SER A 172 2.38 -32.40 16.04
CA SER A 172 2.38 -33.70 15.39
C SER A 172 2.66 -34.81 16.38
N THR A 173 2.08 -35.98 16.17
CA THR A 173 2.57 -37.21 16.81
C THR A 173 3.63 -37.87 15.93
N ARG A 174 4.32 -38.90 16.44
CA ARG A 174 5.22 -39.76 15.64
C ARG A 174 4.46 -40.74 14.74
N HIS A 175 3.31 -40.31 14.20
CA HIS A 175 2.55 -41.10 13.26
C HIS A 175 3.27 -41.18 11.90
N HIS A 176 3.07 -42.27 11.16
CA HIS A 176 3.68 -42.45 9.84
C HIS A 176 3.34 -41.27 8.91
N GLY A 177 4.35 -40.75 8.19
CA GLY A 177 4.19 -39.58 7.30
C GLY A 177 4.36 -38.22 7.97
N TYR A 178 4.67 -38.16 9.28
CA TYR A 178 4.83 -36.87 9.97
C TYR A 178 6.00 -36.02 9.45
N GLN A 179 7.09 -36.65 8.99
CA GLN A 179 8.26 -35.93 8.44
C GLN A 179 7.91 -35.23 7.13
N ASP A 180 7.16 -35.91 6.25
CA ASP A 180 6.67 -35.33 5.00
C ASP A 180 5.66 -34.22 5.25
N PHE A 181 4.81 -34.38 6.27
CA PHE A 181 3.92 -33.31 6.72
C PHE A 181 4.71 -32.07 7.16
N LEU A 182 5.77 -32.23 7.95
CA LEU A 182 6.61 -31.12 8.40
C LEU A 182 7.35 -30.45 7.23
N SER A 183 7.90 -31.24 6.29
CA SER A 183 8.61 -30.70 5.12
C SER A 183 7.69 -29.94 4.16
N VAL A 184 6.44 -30.39 3.99
CA VAL A 184 5.44 -29.66 3.20
C VAL A 184 5.03 -28.37 3.88
N VAL A 185 4.85 -28.37 5.21
CA VAL A 185 4.58 -27.13 5.96
C VAL A 185 5.73 -26.14 5.77
N GLU A 186 6.98 -26.59 5.86
CA GLU A 186 8.16 -25.75 5.63
C GLU A 186 8.23 -25.23 4.18
N GLY A 187 7.97 -26.08 3.19
CA GLY A 187 7.93 -25.67 1.79
C GLY A 187 6.86 -24.62 1.48
N LEU A 188 5.67 -24.74 2.09
CA LEU A 188 4.59 -23.78 1.93
C LEU A 188 4.88 -22.45 2.63
N THR A 189 5.56 -22.46 3.78
CA THR A 189 5.91 -21.23 4.50
C THR A 189 7.08 -20.48 3.88
N ASP A 190 8.15 -21.20 3.50
CA ASP A 190 9.41 -20.58 3.05
C ASP A 190 9.28 -19.97 1.64
N GLY A 191 8.37 -20.50 0.82
CA GLY A 191 8.12 -20.01 -0.54
C GLY A 191 7.11 -18.85 -0.63
N SER A 192 6.52 -18.41 0.48
CA SER A 192 5.38 -17.47 0.48
C SER A 192 5.77 -16.04 0.88
N PHE A 193 5.21 -15.05 0.17
CA PHE A 193 5.39 -13.61 0.45
C PHE A 193 4.59 -13.10 1.67
N ILE A 194 3.74 -13.93 2.26
CA ILE A 194 2.80 -13.55 3.33
C ILE A 194 3.51 -13.33 4.67
N GLY A 195 4.72 -13.89 4.83
CA GLY A 195 5.53 -13.76 6.04
C GLY A 195 4.97 -14.56 7.23
N TRP A 196 4.77 -15.87 7.03
CA TRP A 196 4.24 -16.79 8.03
C TRP A 196 5.10 -16.85 9.30
N GLU A 197 4.46 -16.84 10.47
CA GLU A 197 5.15 -16.92 11.77
C GLU A 197 4.93 -18.31 12.41
N LYS A 198 5.88 -19.23 12.16
CA LYS A 198 5.90 -20.56 12.79
C LYS A 198 6.42 -20.45 14.23
N LYS A 199 5.52 -20.33 15.22
CA LYS A 199 5.88 -20.11 16.64
C LYS A 199 6.61 -21.29 17.28
N SER A 200 6.11 -22.51 17.07
CA SER A 200 6.70 -23.72 17.64
C SER A 200 6.26 -24.98 16.88
N VAL A 201 7.09 -26.02 16.97
CA VAL A 201 6.79 -27.37 16.48
C VAL A 201 6.85 -28.32 17.68
N VAL A 202 5.72 -28.94 18.01
CA VAL A 202 5.57 -29.85 19.15
C VAL A 202 5.39 -31.27 18.63
N ILE A 203 6.33 -32.15 18.94
CA ILE A 203 6.26 -33.58 18.60
C ILE A 203 5.87 -34.37 19.85
N LEU A 204 4.73 -35.04 19.80
CA LEU A 204 4.13 -35.77 20.91
C LEU A 204 4.33 -37.29 20.77
N ASN A 205 4.80 -37.92 21.85
CA ASN A 205 4.83 -39.37 22.01
C ASN A 205 3.67 -39.79 22.89
N VAL A 206 2.53 -40.10 22.28
CA VAL A 206 1.30 -40.43 23.00
C VAL A 206 1.36 -41.85 23.60
N THR A 207 2.13 -42.76 22.99
CA THR A 207 2.31 -44.15 23.46
C THR A 207 3.05 -44.25 24.79
N ASP A 208 3.98 -43.33 25.04
CA ASP A 208 4.86 -43.36 26.22
C ASP A 208 4.26 -42.62 27.42
N ASP A 209 3.12 -41.95 27.24
CA ASP A 209 2.47 -41.08 28.24
C ASP A 209 0.97 -41.36 28.36
N PRO A 210 0.56 -42.54 28.88
CA PRO A 210 -0.85 -42.93 28.99
C PRO A 210 -1.67 -42.01 29.91
N GLY A 211 -1.01 -41.29 30.83
CA GLY A 211 -1.63 -40.28 31.68
C GLY A 211 -1.69 -38.87 31.08
N GLY A 212 -1.07 -38.65 29.91
CA GLY A 212 -1.07 -37.38 29.18
C GLY A 212 -0.41 -36.21 29.91
N ALA A 213 0.37 -36.44 30.97
CA ALA A 213 0.92 -35.37 31.82
C ALA A 213 2.03 -34.60 31.11
N ARG A 214 2.90 -35.30 30.38
CA ARG A 214 3.96 -34.69 29.57
C ARG A 214 3.35 -33.99 28.36
N THR A 215 2.38 -34.62 27.72
CA THR A 215 1.62 -34.04 26.60
C THR A 215 0.93 -32.74 27.02
N ARG A 216 0.25 -32.74 28.17
CA ARG A 216 -0.39 -31.56 28.74
C ARG A 216 0.58 -30.42 29.01
N ARG A 217 1.77 -30.72 29.54
CA ARG A 217 2.81 -29.70 29.81
C ARG A 217 3.31 -29.06 28.51
N LEU A 218 3.66 -29.87 27.52
CA LEU A 218 4.13 -29.38 26.21
C LEU A 218 3.05 -28.56 25.48
N LEU A 219 1.79 -28.96 25.56
CA LEU A 219 0.68 -28.19 25.02
C LEU A 219 0.44 -26.87 25.78
N LYS A 220 0.71 -26.83 27.09
CA LYS A 220 0.57 -25.62 27.90
C LYS A 220 1.68 -24.61 27.62
N GLU A 221 2.90 -25.07 27.35
CA GLU A 221 4.05 -24.22 26.98
C GLU A 221 3.89 -23.59 25.58
N ASN A 222 3.02 -24.13 24.73
CA ASN A 222 2.73 -23.59 23.41
C ASN A 222 1.66 -22.48 23.46
N GLU A 223 2.08 -21.23 23.23
CA GLU A 223 1.22 -20.05 23.29
C GLU A 223 0.46 -19.72 21.98
N ALA A 224 0.59 -20.53 20.93
CA ALA A 224 -0.03 -20.21 19.65
C ALA A 224 -1.55 -20.41 19.66
N GLN A 225 -2.29 -19.41 19.15
CA GLN A 225 -3.76 -19.45 19.06
C GLN A 225 -4.25 -20.46 18.01
N VAL A 226 -3.55 -20.56 16.88
CA VAL A 226 -3.85 -21.49 15.79
C VAL A 226 -2.88 -22.66 15.82
N ARG A 227 -3.42 -23.89 15.71
CA ARG A 227 -2.62 -25.12 15.74
C ARG A 227 -2.97 -26.06 14.59
N LEU A 228 -1.96 -26.47 13.83
CA LEU A 228 -2.06 -27.55 12.85
C LEU A 228 -1.79 -28.87 13.57
N LEU A 229 -2.73 -29.81 13.52
CA LEU A 229 -2.62 -31.13 14.14
C LEU A 229 -2.47 -32.21 13.08
N TYR A 230 -1.40 -32.99 13.17
CA TYR A 230 -1.20 -34.22 12.41
C TYR A 230 -1.04 -35.42 13.35
N CYS A 231 -1.99 -36.35 13.32
CA CYS A 231 -1.94 -37.56 14.15
C CYS A 231 -2.87 -38.65 13.61
N SER A 232 -2.78 -39.85 14.20
CA SER A 232 -3.75 -40.91 13.96
C SER A 232 -5.10 -40.59 14.61
N GLN A 233 -6.17 -41.29 14.21
CA GLN A 233 -7.48 -41.13 14.82
C GLN A 233 -7.50 -41.49 16.31
N GLU A 234 -6.76 -42.52 16.73
CA GLU A 234 -6.72 -42.95 18.14
C GLU A 234 -5.91 -41.98 19.01
N GLU A 235 -4.81 -41.47 18.46
CA GLU A 235 -3.96 -40.48 19.12
C GLU A 235 -4.67 -39.14 19.27
N ALA A 236 -5.47 -38.73 18.27
CA ALA A 236 -6.24 -37.49 18.31
C ALA A 236 -7.14 -37.40 19.55
N GLU A 237 -7.78 -38.50 19.93
CA GLU A 237 -8.65 -38.55 21.12
C GLU A 237 -7.86 -38.27 22.41
N LEU A 238 -6.67 -38.85 22.53
CA LEU A 238 -5.77 -38.66 23.68
C LEU A 238 -5.20 -37.24 23.71
N VAL A 239 -4.79 -36.71 22.56
CA VAL A 239 -4.29 -35.34 22.40
C VAL A 239 -5.36 -34.31 22.78
N PHE A 240 -6.60 -34.47 22.29
CA PHE A 240 -7.67 -33.54 22.62
C PHE A 240 -8.10 -33.60 24.09
N ARG A 241 -8.11 -34.78 24.72
CA ARG A 241 -8.32 -34.88 26.17
C ARG A 241 -7.22 -34.13 26.96
N ALA A 242 -5.96 -34.28 26.55
CA ALA A 242 -4.85 -33.54 27.16
C ALA A 242 -4.96 -32.02 26.91
N ALA A 243 -5.42 -31.61 25.71
CA ALA A 243 -5.66 -30.22 25.36
C ALA A 243 -6.79 -29.59 26.21
N TRP A 244 -7.88 -30.32 26.47
CA TRP A 244 -8.92 -29.91 27.41
C TRP A 244 -8.37 -29.70 28.83
N ALA A 245 -7.54 -30.64 29.31
CA ALA A 245 -6.88 -30.52 30.62
C ALA A 245 -5.86 -29.35 30.68
N ALA A 246 -5.29 -28.95 29.54
CA ALA A 246 -4.39 -27.80 29.42
C ALA A 246 -5.13 -26.46 29.22
N GLY A 247 -6.46 -26.45 29.02
CA GLY A 247 -7.22 -25.25 28.66
C GLY A 247 -7.05 -24.81 27.20
N GLN A 248 -6.44 -25.66 26.37
CA GLN A 248 -6.05 -25.38 24.98
C GLN A 248 -7.12 -25.81 23.95
N ALA A 249 -8.22 -26.41 24.40
CA ALA A 249 -9.38 -26.81 23.58
C ALA A 249 -10.61 -25.89 23.77
N GLY A 250 -10.41 -24.74 24.43
CA GLY A 250 -11.45 -23.75 24.74
C GLY A 250 -11.76 -22.79 23.58
N ALA A 251 -12.44 -21.69 23.88
CA ALA A 251 -12.86 -20.69 22.88
C ALA A 251 -11.73 -19.76 22.39
N SER A 252 -10.54 -19.84 22.99
CA SER A 252 -9.38 -19.01 22.67
C SER A 252 -8.39 -19.65 21.69
N HIS A 253 -8.63 -20.90 21.27
CA HIS A 253 -7.69 -21.68 20.46
C HIS A 253 -8.40 -22.43 19.33
N MET A 254 -7.80 -22.42 18.15
CA MET A 254 -8.33 -23.06 16.93
C MET A 254 -7.45 -24.25 16.56
N TRP A 255 -8.08 -25.40 16.30
CA TRP A 255 -7.40 -26.60 15.84
C TRP A 255 -7.73 -26.87 14.38
N PHE A 256 -6.73 -27.12 13.56
CA PHE A 256 -6.85 -27.57 12.19
C PHE A 256 -6.32 -28.99 12.11
N ALA A 257 -7.20 -29.97 11.90
CA ALA A 257 -6.78 -31.35 11.78
C ALA A 257 -6.49 -31.70 10.32
N VAL A 258 -5.28 -32.19 10.09
CA VAL A 258 -4.77 -32.60 8.78
C VAL A 258 -4.68 -34.12 8.74
N GLY A 259 -5.07 -34.70 7.61
CA GLY A 259 -4.95 -36.13 7.38
C GLY A 259 -6.10 -36.94 7.98
N PRO A 260 -5.83 -38.19 8.38
CA PRO A 260 -6.88 -39.16 8.70
C PRO A 260 -7.46 -39.02 10.10
N ALA A 261 -6.92 -38.12 10.94
CA ALA A 261 -7.24 -37.93 12.36
C ALA A 261 -8.75 -37.88 12.68
N LEU A 262 -9.60 -37.49 11.72
CA LEU A 262 -11.03 -37.25 11.94
C LEU A 262 -11.97 -38.30 11.35
N SER A 263 -11.49 -39.47 10.85
CA SER A 263 -12.36 -40.46 10.18
C SER A 263 -13.28 -41.20 11.17
N GLY A 264 -14.26 -40.49 11.71
CA GLY A 264 -15.27 -41.05 12.60
C GLY A 264 -14.92 -40.98 14.09
N LEU A 265 -14.22 -39.93 14.53
CA LEU A 265 -14.11 -39.60 15.96
C LEU A 265 -15.50 -39.40 16.58
N GLY A 266 -15.69 -39.92 17.80
CA GLY A 266 -16.86 -39.63 18.62
C GLY A 266 -16.90 -38.15 19.01
N MET A 267 -18.10 -37.58 19.07
CA MET A 267 -18.30 -36.12 19.18
C MET A 267 -18.01 -35.55 20.58
N ASP A 268 -17.67 -36.41 21.55
CA ASP A 268 -17.64 -36.08 22.98
C ASP A 268 -16.31 -35.46 23.46
N SER A 269 -15.22 -35.58 22.68
CA SER A 269 -13.88 -35.10 23.07
C SER A 269 -13.24 -34.10 22.11
N LEU A 270 -13.99 -33.58 21.12
CA LEU A 270 -13.48 -32.61 20.16
C LEU A 270 -13.30 -31.22 20.80
N PRO A 271 -12.35 -30.41 20.33
CA PRO A 271 -12.21 -29.03 20.80
C PRO A 271 -13.39 -28.18 20.33
N ARG A 272 -13.62 -27.04 21.00
CA ARG A 272 -14.78 -26.17 20.69
C ARG A 272 -14.78 -25.62 19.27
N ALA A 273 -13.61 -25.42 18.70
CA ALA A 273 -13.44 -25.04 17.32
C ALA A 273 -12.42 -25.99 16.69
N LEU A 274 -12.87 -26.78 15.72
CA LEU A 274 -12.03 -27.68 14.93
C LEU A 274 -12.34 -27.52 13.46
N PHE A 275 -11.30 -27.38 12.66
CA PHE A 275 -11.38 -27.25 11.20
C PHE A 275 -10.77 -28.47 10.53
N ALA A 276 -11.34 -28.86 9.41
CA ALA A 276 -10.86 -29.97 8.61
C ALA A 276 -11.20 -29.79 7.13
N VAL A 277 -10.41 -30.44 6.28
CA VAL A 277 -10.66 -30.50 4.84
C VAL A 277 -10.97 -31.94 4.46
N ARG A 278 -12.07 -32.16 3.74
CA ARG A 278 -12.52 -33.49 3.33
C ARG A 278 -12.87 -33.54 1.85
N PRO A 279 -12.68 -34.68 1.16
CA PRO A 279 -13.19 -34.82 -0.20
C PRO A 279 -14.72 -34.75 -0.24
N GLN A 280 -15.25 -34.17 -1.32
CA GLN A 280 -16.69 -34.03 -1.53
C GLN A 280 -17.38 -35.40 -1.51
N GLY A 281 -18.49 -35.48 -0.79
CA GLY A 281 -19.20 -36.75 -0.58
C GLY A 281 -18.69 -37.53 0.62
N TRP A 282 -17.99 -36.90 1.56
CA TRP A 282 -17.64 -37.51 2.85
C TRP A 282 -18.88 -37.96 3.67
N ARG A 283 -20.04 -37.31 3.44
CA ARG A 283 -21.36 -37.71 3.98
C ARG A 283 -22.09 -38.77 3.13
N ASP A 284 -21.57 -39.14 1.96
CA ASP A 284 -22.22 -40.12 1.10
C ASP A 284 -22.30 -41.48 1.80
N GLU A 285 -23.40 -42.20 1.56
CA GLU A 285 -23.53 -43.57 2.04
C GLU A 285 -22.41 -44.47 1.48
N PRO A 286 -21.92 -45.44 2.28
CA PRO A 286 -20.98 -46.48 1.86
C PRO A 286 -21.22 -47.05 0.46
N ARG A 287 -22.49 -47.35 0.16
CA ARG A 287 -22.95 -47.92 -1.11
C ARG A 287 -22.62 -47.04 -2.30
N ARG A 288 -22.78 -45.72 -2.17
CA ARG A 288 -22.52 -44.75 -3.23
C ARG A 288 -21.01 -44.60 -3.46
N ARG A 289 -20.19 -44.67 -2.41
CA ARG A 289 -18.73 -44.66 -2.51
C ARG A 289 -18.20 -45.93 -3.20
N ILE A 290 -18.70 -47.10 -2.80
CA ILE A 290 -18.38 -48.39 -3.45
C ILE A 290 -18.76 -48.35 -4.92
N ALA A 291 -19.96 -47.87 -5.26
CA ALA A 291 -20.41 -47.79 -6.66
C ALA A 291 -19.45 -46.95 -7.51
N ARG A 292 -18.99 -45.80 -7.00
CA ARG A 292 -17.97 -44.98 -7.67
C ARG A 292 -16.63 -45.72 -7.82
N GLY A 293 -16.17 -46.43 -6.79
CA GLY A 293 -14.94 -47.24 -6.87
C GLY A 293 -15.02 -48.35 -7.92
N VAL A 294 -16.16 -49.04 -8.00
CA VAL A 294 -16.44 -50.03 -9.05
C VAL A 294 -16.45 -49.36 -10.42
N SER A 295 -17.07 -48.19 -10.56
CA SER A 295 -17.07 -47.43 -11.81
C SER A 295 -15.64 -47.10 -12.27
N VAL A 296 -14.77 -46.62 -11.38
CA VAL A 296 -13.36 -46.34 -11.70
C VAL A 296 -12.64 -47.59 -12.21
N LEU A 297 -12.78 -48.73 -11.54
CA LEU A 297 -12.21 -50.00 -12.02
C LEU A 297 -12.78 -50.44 -13.37
N THR A 298 -14.10 -50.28 -13.60
CA THR A 298 -14.73 -50.67 -14.87
C THR A 298 -14.24 -49.80 -16.03
N HIS A 299 -14.14 -48.47 -15.84
CA HIS A 299 -13.65 -47.56 -16.85
C HIS A 299 -12.15 -47.78 -17.12
N GLY A 300 -11.36 -48.03 -16.08
CA GLY A 300 -9.95 -48.45 -16.25
C GLY A 300 -9.82 -49.75 -17.05
N ALA A 301 -10.68 -50.74 -16.79
CA ALA A 301 -10.73 -51.99 -17.56
C ALA A 301 -11.15 -51.78 -19.03
N VAL A 302 -12.13 -50.90 -19.29
CA VAL A 302 -12.53 -50.49 -20.65
C VAL A 302 -11.36 -49.83 -21.38
N ALA A 303 -10.67 -48.89 -20.72
CA ALA A 303 -9.51 -48.21 -21.29
C ALA A 303 -8.38 -49.20 -21.63
N MET A 304 -8.09 -50.14 -20.73
CA MET A 304 -7.10 -51.20 -21.01
C MET A 304 -7.51 -52.08 -22.19
N ARG A 305 -8.79 -52.49 -22.27
CA ARG A 305 -9.28 -53.36 -23.34
C ARG A 305 -9.19 -52.69 -24.72
N LYS A 306 -9.41 -51.38 -24.80
CA LYS A 306 -9.32 -50.61 -26.04
C LYS A 306 -7.93 -50.70 -26.69
N ASP A 307 -6.89 -50.74 -25.86
CA ASP A 307 -5.50 -50.68 -26.34
C ASP A 307 -4.86 -52.06 -26.54
N TYR A 308 -5.26 -53.07 -25.76
CA TYR A 308 -4.70 -54.44 -25.82
C TYR A 308 -5.51 -55.39 -26.72
N GLY A 309 -6.65 -54.95 -27.24
CA GLY A 309 -7.55 -55.79 -28.05
C GLY A 309 -8.23 -56.91 -27.25
N THR A 310 -8.96 -57.78 -27.93
CA THR A 310 -9.77 -58.86 -27.31
C THR A 310 -8.98 -60.07 -26.81
N THR A 311 -7.72 -60.23 -27.21
CA THR A 311 -6.91 -61.44 -26.94
C THR A 311 -5.59 -61.17 -26.20
N GLY A 312 -5.27 -59.91 -25.89
CA GLY A 312 -3.97 -59.50 -25.33
C GLY A 312 -4.04 -58.81 -23.95
N GLY A 313 -5.03 -59.13 -23.12
CA GLY A 313 -5.15 -58.53 -21.79
C GLY A 313 -3.98 -58.88 -20.85
N PRO A 314 -3.68 -58.03 -19.85
CA PRO A 314 -2.67 -58.36 -18.83
C PRO A 314 -3.07 -59.64 -18.08
N ASN A 315 -2.12 -60.57 -17.93
CA ASN A 315 -2.27 -61.72 -17.06
C ASN A 315 -2.22 -61.22 -15.60
N PHE A 316 -3.37 -60.88 -15.03
CA PHE A 316 -3.47 -60.68 -13.59
C PHE A 316 -3.15 -61.99 -12.89
N VAL A 317 -2.29 -61.93 -11.88
CA VAL A 317 -1.87 -63.11 -11.14
C VAL A 317 -3.08 -63.81 -10.52
N THR A 318 -3.17 -65.13 -10.70
CA THR A 318 -4.30 -65.96 -10.27
C THR A 318 -4.08 -66.57 -8.88
N ASN A 319 -2.94 -66.33 -8.22
CA ASN A 319 -2.65 -66.84 -6.88
C ASN A 319 -1.62 -65.95 -6.14
N CYS A 320 -1.67 -65.87 -4.81
CA CYS A 320 -0.70 -65.05 -4.04
C CYS A 320 0.75 -65.58 -4.04
N MET A 321 1.07 -66.61 -4.83
CA MET A 321 2.35 -67.33 -4.79
C MET A 321 3.20 -67.11 -6.05
N THR A 322 2.73 -66.32 -7.01
CA THR A 322 3.47 -66.01 -8.25
C THR A 322 3.71 -64.51 -8.39
N ASP A 323 4.93 -64.13 -8.78
CA ASP A 323 5.34 -62.73 -8.88
C ASP A 323 4.86 -62.09 -10.19
N ALA A 324 4.24 -60.91 -10.09
CA ALA A 324 3.74 -60.14 -11.22
C ALA A 324 4.82 -59.21 -11.82
N ASN A 325 5.69 -59.71 -12.70
CA ASN A 325 6.77 -58.91 -13.32
C ASN A 325 6.31 -57.87 -14.38
N GLN A 326 5.01 -57.67 -14.64
CA GLN A 326 4.51 -56.90 -15.80
C GLN A 326 3.58 -55.71 -15.46
N THR A 327 3.57 -55.23 -14.22
CA THR A 327 2.53 -54.32 -13.69
C THR A 327 2.78 -52.82 -13.93
N GLN A 328 4.01 -52.40 -14.25
CA GLN A 328 4.34 -50.98 -14.41
C GLN A 328 3.61 -50.28 -15.57
N ARG A 329 3.26 -50.99 -16.65
CA ARG A 329 2.53 -50.40 -17.79
C ARG A 329 1.03 -50.20 -17.54
N LEU A 330 0.46 -50.89 -16.55
CA LEU A 330 -0.98 -50.83 -16.23
C LEU A 330 -1.34 -49.59 -15.42
N ARG A 331 -0.41 -49.12 -14.59
CA ARG A 331 -0.60 -47.98 -13.69
C ARG A 331 -0.94 -46.67 -14.44
N GLY A 332 -0.21 -46.35 -15.50
CA GLY A 332 -0.40 -45.11 -16.26
C GLY A 332 -1.75 -44.99 -17.00
N ARG A 333 -2.47 -46.10 -17.20
CA ARG A 333 -3.78 -46.10 -17.87
C ARG A 333 -4.96 -46.14 -16.90
N MET A 334 -4.74 -46.62 -15.68
CA MET A 334 -5.71 -46.54 -14.60
C MET A 334 -5.69 -45.20 -13.87
N SER A 335 -4.71 -44.34 -14.14
CA SER A 335 -4.57 -43.03 -13.49
C SER A 335 -5.34 -41.89 -14.16
N ASN A 336 -5.86 -42.05 -15.38
CA ASN A 336 -6.64 -41.00 -16.06
C ASN A 336 -8.03 -41.51 -16.43
N ILE A 337 -9.02 -41.24 -15.57
CA ILE A 337 -10.39 -41.74 -15.70
C ILE A 337 -11.36 -40.58 -15.56
N THR A 338 -12.24 -40.41 -16.54
CA THR A 338 -13.35 -39.45 -16.48
C THR A 338 -14.67 -40.19 -16.32
N LEU A 339 -15.51 -39.75 -15.39
CA LEU A 339 -16.80 -40.38 -15.07
C LEU A 339 -17.90 -39.33 -15.02
N GLY A 340 -18.89 -39.43 -15.92
CA GLY A 340 -20.07 -38.56 -15.91
C GLY A 340 -19.76 -37.06 -16.03
N GLY A 341 -18.70 -36.69 -16.77
CA GLY A 341 -18.25 -35.31 -16.92
C GLY A 341 -17.36 -34.77 -15.78
N ARG A 342 -17.04 -35.58 -14.76
CA ARG A 342 -16.07 -35.26 -13.71
C ARG A 342 -14.75 -35.99 -13.93
N ASP A 343 -13.65 -35.33 -13.56
CA ASP A 343 -12.31 -35.91 -13.60
C ASP A 343 -12.02 -36.72 -12.33
N TYR A 344 -11.70 -38.00 -12.48
CA TYR A 344 -11.25 -38.93 -11.44
C TYR A 344 -9.82 -39.40 -11.76
N SER A 345 -8.98 -38.46 -12.20
CA SER A 345 -7.56 -38.69 -12.39
C SER A 345 -6.83 -38.86 -11.05
N PHE A 346 -5.77 -39.67 -11.07
CA PHE A 346 -4.94 -39.99 -9.91
C PHE A 346 -3.49 -39.54 -10.14
N ASN A 347 -2.84 -39.09 -9.08
CA ASN A 347 -1.45 -38.68 -9.07
C ASN A 347 -0.49 -39.91 -9.01
N SER A 348 0.82 -39.64 -9.04
CA SER A 348 1.87 -40.65 -8.92
C SER A 348 1.92 -41.36 -7.56
N ASP A 349 1.11 -40.97 -6.59
CA ASP A 349 1.04 -41.58 -5.26
C ASP A 349 -0.31 -42.29 -5.04
N GLY A 350 -1.17 -42.32 -6.08
CA GLY A 350 -2.47 -42.98 -6.06
C GLY A 350 -3.61 -42.16 -5.45
N TYR A 351 -3.41 -40.91 -5.03
CA TYR A 351 -4.47 -39.97 -4.62
C TYR A 351 -5.15 -39.34 -5.81
N LEU A 352 -6.37 -38.81 -5.62
CA LEU A 352 -7.02 -37.99 -6.65
C LEU A 352 -6.16 -36.75 -6.98
N ALA A 353 -5.96 -36.47 -8.27
CA ALA A 353 -5.13 -35.36 -8.73
C ALA A 353 -5.84 -34.01 -8.55
N ASN A 354 -7.12 -33.91 -8.96
CA ASN A 354 -7.93 -32.69 -8.83
C ASN A 354 -9.26 -32.98 -8.08
N PRO A 355 -9.23 -33.33 -6.79
CA PRO A 355 -10.45 -33.59 -6.04
C PRO A 355 -11.18 -32.29 -5.70
N PHE A 356 -12.50 -32.35 -5.72
CA PHE A 356 -13.35 -31.36 -5.05
C PHE A 356 -13.24 -31.57 -3.53
N LEU A 357 -12.83 -30.53 -2.80
CA LEU A 357 -12.66 -30.59 -1.35
C LEU A 357 -13.68 -29.69 -0.67
N ASP A 358 -14.37 -30.21 0.34
CA ASP A 358 -15.22 -29.45 1.23
C ASP A 358 -14.41 -29.04 2.47
N VAL A 359 -14.51 -27.76 2.84
CA VAL A 359 -13.94 -27.20 4.07
C VAL A 359 -15.03 -27.25 5.13
N ILE A 360 -14.78 -27.97 6.21
CA ILE A 360 -15.76 -28.21 7.26
C ILE A 360 -15.26 -27.71 8.61
N SER A 361 -16.18 -27.24 9.43
CA SER A 361 -15.92 -26.84 10.81
C SER A 361 -16.85 -27.56 11.77
N TRP A 362 -16.31 -27.87 12.94
CA TRP A 362 -17.04 -28.44 14.06
C TRP A 362 -17.27 -27.37 15.12
N THR A 363 -18.55 -27.23 15.53
CA THR A 363 -18.92 -26.44 16.70
C THR A 363 -19.81 -27.25 17.66
N PRO A 364 -19.61 -27.11 18.98
CA PRO A 364 -20.42 -27.83 19.96
C PRO A 364 -21.90 -27.43 19.84
N GLY A 365 -22.77 -28.42 19.71
CA GLY A 365 -24.23 -28.24 19.59
C GLY A 365 -24.77 -28.19 18.16
N ARG A 366 -24.04 -27.60 17.20
CA ARG A 366 -24.47 -27.57 15.78
C ARG A 366 -23.93 -28.72 14.95
N GLY A 367 -22.81 -29.30 15.37
CA GLY A 367 -22.21 -30.43 14.69
C GLY A 367 -21.19 -30.00 13.63
N TRP A 368 -20.98 -30.86 12.63
CA TRP A 368 -20.15 -30.56 11.46
C TRP A 368 -20.94 -29.72 10.44
N GLU A 369 -20.46 -28.51 10.18
CA GLU A 369 -20.98 -27.57 9.19
C GLU A 369 -20.03 -27.41 8.02
N ASP A 370 -20.58 -27.23 6.82
CA ASP A 370 -19.80 -27.00 5.60
C ASP A 370 -19.58 -25.47 5.45
N VAL A 371 -18.32 -25.04 5.60
CA VAL A 371 -17.91 -23.63 5.61
C VAL A 371 -17.55 -23.13 4.20
N GLY A 372 -17.05 -24.00 3.35
CA GLY A 372 -16.65 -23.67 1.99
C GLY A 372 -16.26 -24.89 1.17
N TRP A 373 -15.82 -24.66 -0.07
CA TRP A 373 -15.28 -25.71 -0.94
C TRP A 373 -14.09 -25.17 -1.75
N TRP A 374 -13.23 -26.08 -2.17
CA TRP A 374 -12.06 -25.84 -3.01
C TRP A 374 -12.23 -26.57 -4.34
N GLU A 375 -12.08 -25.83 -5.44
CA GLU A 375 -12.21 -26.33 -6.80
C GLU A 375 -11.22 -25.60 -7.72
N ASN A 376 -10.46 -26.35 -8.52
CA ASN A 376 -9.54 -25.81 -9.54
C ASN A 376 -8.55 -24.76 -9.01
N GLY A 377 -8.01 -24.95 -7.80
CA GLY A 377 -7.06 -24.01 -7.22
C GLY A 377 -7.69 -22.78 -6.55
N VAL A 378 -9.01 -22.74 -6.37
CA VAL A 378 -9.72 -21.58 -5.79
C VAL A 378 -10.56 -21.99 -4.59
N LEU A 379 -10.33 -21.33 -3.46
CA LEU A 379 -11.17 -21.43 -2.27
C LEU A 379 -12.43 -20.58 -2.40
N ARG A 380 -13.60 -21.19 -2.18
CA ARG A 380 -14.88 -20.50 -2.11
C ARG A 380 -15.54 -20.77 -0.76
N LEU A 381 -15.59 -19.74 0.08
CA LEU A 381 -16.31 -19.79 1.35
C LEU A 381 -17.80 -19.51 1.12
N ARG A 382 -18.67 -20.27 1.79
CA ARG A 382 -20.12 -20.09 1.75
C ARG A 382 -20.57 -18.90 2.59
N TYR A 383 -19.90 -18.71 3.73
CA TYR A 383 -20.01 -17.56 4.62
C TYR A 383 -18.69 -17.43 5.40
N PRO A 384 -18.26 -16.21 5.79
CA PRO A 384 -17.15 -16.05 6.72
C PRO A 384 -17.61 -16.57 8.08
N ALA A 385 -17.08 -17.71 8.51
CA ALA A 385 -17.50 -18.34 9.76
C ALA A 385 -16.83 -17.70 11.00
N TRP A 386 -15.73 -16.95 10.80
CA TRP A 386 -15.09 -16.11 11.82
C TRP A 386 -14.77 -14.71 11.30
N SER A 387 -14.54 -13.80 12.22
CA SER A 387 -14.06 -12.46 11.91
C SER A 387 -12.60 -12.47 11.43
N ARG A 388 -12.33 -11.85 10.26
CA ARG A 388 -10.95 -11.59 9.81
C ARG A 388 -10.22 -10.57 10.68
N TYR A 389 -10.89 -9.47 11.02
CA TYR A 389 -10.30 -8.34 11.78
C TYR A 389 -10.91 -8.15 13.18
N GLY A 390 -11.82 -9.03 13.58
CA GLY A 390 -12.43 -9.02 14.90
C GLY A 390 -11.68 -9.91 15.91
N PRO A 391 -12.19 -10.04 17.14
CA PRO A 391 -11.57 -10.87 18.17
C PRO A 391 -11.54 -12.35 17.75
N PHE A 392 -10.39 -12.99 17.98
CA PHE A 392 -10.11 -14.37 17.59
C PHE A 392 -11.21 -15.35 18.02
N LEU A 393 -11.67 -16.19 17.07
CA LEU A 393 -12.73 -17.20 17.23
C LEU A 393 -14.11 -16.72 17.68
N LYS A 394 -14.38 -15.41 17.63
CA LYS A 394 -15.74 -14.93 17.74
C LYS A 394 -16.41 -15.13 16.37
N PRO A 395 -17.53 -15.88 16.28
CA PRO A 395 -18.31 -15.87 15.06
C PRO A 395 -18.72 -14.43 14.78
N PRO A 396 -18.78 -13.99 13.51
CA PRO A 396 -19.36 -12.70 13.19
C PRO A 396 -20.80 -12.71 13.70
N ASP A 397 -21.04 -11.97 14.76
CA ASP A 397 -22.39 -11.64 15.17
C ASP A 397 -22.92 -10.70 14.09
N ASP A 398 -24.06 -11.01 13.47
CA ASP A 398 -24.68 -10.13 12.46
C ASP A 398 -24.89 -8.72 13.02
N ALA A 399 -25.04 -8.58 14.34
CA ALA A 399 -25.10 -7.29 15.00
C ALA A 399 -23.75 -6.53 14.97
N GLN A 400 -22.62 -7.24 14.97
CA GLN A 400 -21.25 -6.70 15.01
C GLN A 400 -20.56 -6.69 13.63
N HIS A 401 -21.29 -7.02 12.56
CA HIS A 401 -20.83 -6.91 11.19
C HIS A 401 -21.28 -5.57 10.57
N LEU A 402 -20.34 -4.85 9.94
CA LEU A 402 -20.55 -3.54 9.37
C LEU A 402 -20.23 -3.52 7.88
N ARG A 403 -21.10 -2.96 7.06
CA ARG A 403 -20.80 -2.69 5.65
C ARG A 403 -20.12 -1.33 5.54
N VAL A 404 -18.88 -1.31 5.10
CA VAL A 404 -18.07 -0.09 5.01
C VAL A 404 -17.92 0.33 3.56
N VAL A 405 -18.36 1.55 3.25
CA VAL A 405 -18.16 2.14 1.91
C VAL A 405 -16.94 3.04 1.90
N THR A 406 -16.19 3.01 0.81
CA THR A 406 -15.03 3.88 0.59
C THR A 406 -14.95 4.39 -0.86
N LEU A 407 -14.02 5.30 -1.11
CA LEU A 407 -13.76 5.94 -2.40
C LEU A 407 -12.27 5.91 -2.69
N GLU A 408 -11.91 5.67 -3.95
CA GLU A 408 -10.53 5.77 -4.43
C GLU A 408 -10.05 7.22 -4.44
N GLU A 409 -9.05 7.55 -3.62
CA GLU A 409 -8.36 8.84 -3.59
C GLU A 409 -6.96 8.66 -2.99
N ARG A 410 -5.91 8.91 -3.78
CA ARG A 410 -4.52 8.76 -3.33
C ARG A 410 -4.14 9.94 -2.41
N PRO A 411 -3.46 9.72 -1.27
CA PRO A 411 -2.89 8.46 -0.74
C PRO A 411 -3.79 7.70 0.25
N PHE A 412 -5.01 8.17 0.49
CA PHE A 412 -5.89 7.66 1.54
C PHE A 412 -6.42 6.26 1.24
N VAL A 413 -6.84 6.02 0.00
CA VAL A 413 -7.33 4.74 -0.50
C VAL A 413 -6.86 4.55 -1.93
N ILE A 414 -6.06 3.52 -2.12
CA ILE A 414 -5.44 3.10 -3.38
C ILE A 414 -6.08 1.76 -3.74
N VAL A 415 -6.61 1.68 -4.96
CA VAL A 415 -7.21 0.46 -5.49
C VAL A 415 -6.24 -0.18 -6.47
N GLU A 416 -5.89 -1.43 -6.23
CA GLU A 416 -5.09 -2.25 -7.14
C GLU A 416 -5.88 -3.51 -7.51
N LEU A 417 -5.58 -4.06 -8.68
CA LEU A 417 -6.14 -5.35 -9.08
C LEU A 417 -5.40 -6.45 -8.31
N ALA A 418 -6.14 -7.49 -7.91
CA ALA A 418 -5.50 -8.70 -7.37
C ALA A 418 -4.55 -9.29 -8.42
N ASP A 419 -3.46 -9.91 -7.97
CA ASP A 419 -2.51 -10.56 -8.86
C ASP A 419 -3.23 -11.68 -9.63
N PRO A 420 -3.20 -11.69 -10.98
CA PRO A 420 -3.85 -12.73 -11.77
C PRO A 420 -3.34 -14.14 -11.47
N ALA A 421 -2.12 -14.29 -10.91
CA ALA A 421 -1.57 -15.60 -10.56
C ALA A 421 -2.11 -16.17 -9.24
N SER A 422 -2.22 -15.35 -8.19
CA SER A 422 -2.69 -15.80 -6.87
C SER A 422 -4.21 -15.60 -6.68
N GLY A 423 -4.80 -14.59 -7.33
CA GLY A 423 -6.20 -14.21 -7.08
C GLY A 423 -6.47 -13.70 -5.66
N THR A 424 -5.42 -13.45 -4.87
CA THR A 424 -5.48 -12.96 -3.48
C THR A 424 -4.87 -11.55 -3.36
N CYS A 425 -5.18 -10.89 -2.25
CA CYS A 425 -4.69 -9.55 -1.96
C CYS A 425 -3.47 -9.61 -1.05
N ILE A 426 -2.44 -8.80 -1.33
CA ILE A 426 -1.23 -8.69 -0.51
C ILE A 426 -1.61 -8.22 0.91
N ARG A 427 -0.88 -8.66 1.95
CA ARG A 427 -1.16 -8.43 3.39
C ARG A 427 -1.59 -7.01 3.79
N ASP A 428 -0.96 -5.98 3.23
CA ASP A 428 -1.30 -4.59 3.56
C ASP A 428 -2.61 -4.11 2.90
N SER A 429 -3.13 -4.88 1.95
CA SER A 429 -4.38 -4.61 1.24
C SER A 429 -5.55 -5.45 1.77
N VAL A 430 -6.75 -4.90 1.66
CA VAL A 430 -8.02 -5.54 2.04
C VAL A 430 -8.81 -5.79 0.77
N PRO A 431 -9.44 -6.97 0.60
CA PRO A 431 -10.32 -7.19 -0.53
C PRO A 431 -11.49 -6.21 -0.47
N CYS A 432 -11.66 -5.44 -1.54
CA CYS A 432 -12.77 -4.53 -1.71
C CYS A 432 -13.57 -4.89 -2.95
N ARG A 433 -14.89 -4.91 -2.80
CA ARG A 433 -15.80 -5.21 -3.92
C ARG A 433 -16.20 -3.93 -4.61
N ARG A 434 -16.31 -3.96 -5.94
CA ARG A 434 -17.03 -2.92 -6.68
C ARG A 434 -18.42 -3.47 -7.00
N PRO A 435 -19.51 -2.85 -6.52
CA PRO A 435 -20.85 -3.27 -6.91
C PRO A 435 -20.98 -3.10 -8.42
N LEU A 436 -21.09 -4.20 -9.16
CA LEU A 436 -21.36 -4.15 -10.60
C LEU A 436 -22.78 -3.63 -10.80
N ASN A 437 -22.95 -2.67 -11.70
CA ASN A 437 -24.29 -2.33 -12.17
C ASN A 437 -24.90 -3.56 -12.83
N ALA A 438 -26.18 -3.85 -12.55
CA ALA A 438 -26.89 -5.06 -12.98
C ALA A 438 -26.81 -5.35 -14.50
N SER A 439 -26.54 -4.32 -15.32
CA SER A 439 -26.34 -4.44 -16.76
C SER A 439 -25.04 -5.16 -17.18
N ALA A 440 -23.99 -5.20 -16.34
CA ALA A 440 -22.72 -5.87 -16.65
C ALA A 440 -22.71 -7.37 -16.29
N ILE A 441 -23.72 -7.84 -15.55
CA ILE A 441 -23.84 -9.26 -15.17
C ILE A 441 -24.17 -10.15 -16.39
N HIS A 442 -24.71 -9.56 -17.47
CA HIS A 442 -25.07 -10.26 -18.70
C HIS A 442 -23.87 -10.74 -19.54
N GLU A 443 -22.64 -10.31 -19.26
CA GLU A 443 -21.43 -10.71 -20.01
C GLU A 443 -20.61 -11.84 -19.34
N GLY A 444 -21.08 -12.42 -18.24
CA GLY A 444 -20.37 -13.53 -17.58
C GLY A 444 -19.01 -13.15 -16.97
N VAL A 445 -18.71 -11.85 -16.86
CA VAL A 445 -17.51 -11.35 -16.19
C VAL A 445 -17.73 -11.47 -14.68
N ALA A 446 -17.07 -12.45 -14.06
CA ALA A 446 -17.03 -12.57 -12.61
C ALA A 446 -16.50 -11.25 -12.00
N PRO A 447 -17.04 -10.79 -10.86
CA PRO A 447 -16.50 -9.61 -10.19
C PRO A 447 -15.03 -9.86 -9.83
N MET A 448 -14.11 -9.21 -10.56
CA MET A 448 -12.69 -9.28 -10.24
C MET A 448 -12.48 -8.74 -8.83
N LYS A 449 -11.82 -9.52 -7.97
CA LYS A 449 -11.42 -9.08 -6.64
C LYS A 449 -10.45 -7.90 -6.79
N GLN A 450 -10.79 -6.77 -6.16
CA GLN A 450 -9.91 -5.61 -6.08
C GLN A 450 -9.32 -5.54 -4.68
N CYS A 451 -8.10 -5.02 -4.59
CA CYS A 451 -7.34 -4.91 -3.35
C CYS A 451 -7.18 -3.45 -3.00
N CYS A 452 -7.77 -3.03 -1.88
CA CYS A 452 -7.72 -1.67 -1.38
C CYS A 452 -6.65 -1.55 -0.30
N LYS A 453 -5.75 -0.57 -0.41
CA LYS A 453 -4.72 -0.24 0.59
C LYS A 453 -4.62 1.27 0.80
N GLY A 454 -4.00 1.73 1.88
CA GLY A 454 -3.77 3.15 2.12
C GLY A 454 -4.07 3.58 3.54
N PHE A 455 -3.83 4.87 3.82
CA PHE A 455 -3.94 5.45 5.15
C PHE A 455 -5.29 5.18 5.85
N CYS A 456 -6.40 5.34 5.14
CA CYS A 456 -7.74 5.09 5.72
C CYS A 456 -8.02 3.60 5.95
N ILE A 457 -7.43 2.72 5.14
CA ILE A 457 -7.60 1.27 5.27
C ILE A 457 -6.85 0.75 6.49
N ASP A 458 -5.65 1.27 6.77
CA ASP A 458 -4.89 0.90 7.96
C ASP A 458 -5.56 1.38 9.26
N ILE A 459 -6.13 2.59 9.25
CA ILE A 459 -6.95 3.07 10.36
C ILE A 459 -8.16 2.14 10.57
N LEU A 460 -8.85 1.75 9.50
CA LEU A 460 -10.00 0.83 9.60
C LEU A 460 -9.60 -0.52 10.22
N LYS A 461 -8.47 -1.11 9.80
CA LYS A 461 -7.94 -2.35 10.37
C LYS A 461 -7.69 -2.22 11.88
N ARG A 462 -7.05 -1.13 12.30
CA ARG A 462 -6.74 -0.87 13.73
C ARG A 462 -8.02 -0.65 14.54
N LEU A 463 -8.97 0.13 14.02
CA LEU A 463 -10.28 0.33 14.67
C LEU A 463 -11.07 -0.97 14.82
N ALA A 464 -11.09 -1.80 13.78
CA ALA A 464 -11.75 -3.11 13.83
C ALA A 464 -11.15 -4.00 14.93
N LYS A 465 -9.82 -3.98 15.10
CA LYS A 465 -9.11 -4.75 16.12
C LYS A 465 -9.36 -4.23 17.55
N ILE A 466 -9.37 -2.92 17.76
CA ILE A 466 -9.59 -2.30 19.09
C ILE A 466 -11.04 -2.43 19.53
N VAL A 467 -11.99 -2.10 18.64
CA VAL A 467 -13.43 -2.10 18.96
C VAL A 467 -14.02 -3.50 18.85
N GLY A 468 -13.44 -4.37 18.02
CA GLY A 468 -13.82 -5.77 17.88
C GLY A 468 -15.01 -6.02 16.96
N PHE A 469 -15.14 -5.28 15.85
CA PHE A 469 -16.18 -5.49 14.83
C PHE A 469 -15.62 -6.14 13.56
N THR A 470 -16.50 -6.72 12.75
CA THR A 470 -16.15 -7.21 11.40
C THR A 470 -16.69 -6.28 10.34
N TYR A 471 -16.05 -6.27 9.17
CA TYR A 471 -16.53 -5.42 8.09
C TYR A 471 -16.32 -6.01 6.71
N ASP A 472 -17.23 -5.64 5.81
CA ASP A 472 -17.13 -5.83 4.36
C ASP A 472 -16.86 -4.48 3.71
N LEU A 473 -15.72 -4.35 3.02
CA LEU A 473 -15.32 -3.13 2.33
C LEU A 473 -15.77 -3.13 0.86
N TYR A 474 -16.38 -2.04 0.42
CA TYR A 474 -16.73 -1.87 -0.99
C TYR A 474 -16.56 -0.43 -1.47
N LEU A 475 -16.32 -0.30 -2.77
CA LEU A 475 -16.17 0.99 -3.44
C LEU A 475 -17.53 1.56 -3.82
N VAL A 476 -17.70 2.88 -3.63
CA VAL A 476 -18.89 3.60 -4.06
C VAL A 476 -19.08 3.51 -5.58
N THR A 477 -20.30 3.18 -6.03
CA THR A 477 -20.64 3.00 -7.45
C THR A 477 -20.41 4.27 -8.29
N ASN A 478 -20.72 5.42 -7.71
CA ASN A 478 -20.71 6.73 -8.40
C ASN A 478 -19.34 7.43 -8.39
N GLY A 479 -18.35 6.92 -7.65
CA GLY A 479 -17.01 7.54 -7.54
C GLY A 479 -17.00 8.96 -6.96
N LYS A 480 -17.94 9.30 -6.05
CA LYS A 480 -18.07 10.65 -5.46
C LYS A 480 -18.24 10.59 -3.95
N HIS A 481 -17.71 11.58 -3.21
CA HIS A 481 -17.86 11.66 -1.74
C HIS A 481 -19.31 11.86 -1.29
N GLY A 482 -20.06 12.68 -2.03
CA GLY A 482 -21.49 12.90 -1.79
C GLY A 482 -21.86 14.38 -1.69
N LYS A 483 -22.86 14.76 -2.47
CA LYS A 483 -23.46 16.10 -2.57
C LYS A 483 -24.98 15.96 -2.63
N LYS A 484 -25.68 16.94 -2.09
CA LYS A 484 -27.13 17.06 -2.21
C LYS A 484 -27.46 17.66 -3.58
N ILE A 485 -28.10 16.90 -4.46
CA ILE A 485 -28.58 17.33 -5.77
C ILE A 485 -30.10 17.13 -5.76
N ASP A 486 -30.86 18.21 -6.01
CA ASP A 486 -32.34 18.18 -6.05
C ASP A 486 -32.98 17.54 -4.80
N GLY A 487 -32.39 17.81 -3.63
CA GLY A 487 -32.85 17.26 -2.35
C GLY A 487 -32.38 15.83 -2.05
N ILE A 488 -31.78 15.13 -3.02
CA ILE A 488 -31.33 13.74 -2.93
C ILE A 488 -29.82 13.69 -2.68
N TRP A 489 -29.39 12.83 -1.75
CA TRP A 489 -27.98 12.60 -1.49
C TRP A 489 -27.41 11.53 -2.42
N ASN A 490 -26.23 11.80 -2.97
CA ASN A 490 -25.46 10.85 -3.77
C ASN A 490 -24.11 10.48 -3.10
N GLY A 491 -23.32 9.66 -3.78
CA GLY A 491 -21.96 9.29 -3.34
C GLY A 491 -21.93 8.47 -2.05
N MET A 492 -20.79 8.50 -1.35
CA MET A 492 -20.60 7.76 -0.09
C MET A 492 -21.62 8.17 0.99
N ILE A 493 -21.91 9.47 1.11
CA ILE A 493 -22.93 9.96 2.05
C ILE A 493 -24.31 9.37 1.73
N GLY A 494 -24.68 9.30 0.45
CA GLY A 494 -25.94 8.68 0.04
C GLY A 494 -26.06 7.22 0.50
N GLU A 495 -25.00 6.42 0.32
CA GLU A 495 -25.00 5.01 0.74
C GLU A 495 -25.22 4.83 2.26
N VAL A 496 -24.66 5.72 3.08
CA VAL A 496 -24.90 5.74 4.54
C VAL A 496 -26.31 6.24 4.85
N VAL A 497 -26.78 7.31 4.22
CA VAL A 497 -28.14 7.84 4.48
C VAL A 497 -29.23 6.82 4.12
N TYR A 498 -29.04 6.04 3.05
CA TYR A 498 -29.99 5.01 2.61
C TYR A 498 -29.80 3.65 3.30
N LYS A 499 -28.95 3.54 4.33
CA LYS A 499 -28.68 2.29 5.07
C LYS A 499 -28.14 1.13 4.22
N ARG A 500 -27.45 1.45 3.13
CA ARG A 500 -26.71 0.49 2.30
C ARG A 500 -25.31 0.26 2.85
N ALA A 501 -24.69 1.30 3.43
CA ALA A 501 -23.48 1.23 4.22
C ALA A 501 -23.78 1.56 5.69
N ASP A 502 -23.12 0.87 6.62
CA ASP A 502 -23.22 1.16 8.05
C ASP A 502 -22.24 2.25 8.50
N MET A 503 -21.16 2.42 7.72
CA MET A 503 -20.10 3.38 7.92
C MET A 503 -19.49 3.78 6.56
N ALA A 504 -19.03 5.03 6.43
CA ALA A 504 -18.18 5.47 5.34
C ALA A 504 -16.84 5.99 5.87
N ILE A 505 -15.75 5.55 5.25
CA ILE A 505 -14.39 5.97 5.57
C ILE A 505 -13.62 6.36 4.30
N GLY A 506 -12.83 7.41 4.39
CA GLY A 506 -12.02 7.97 3.32
C GLY A 506 -11.63 9.42 3.65
N SER A 507 -11.21 10.16 2.63
CA SER A 507 -10.97 11.61 2.62
C SER A 507 -12.28 12.43 2.72
N LEU A 508 -13.18 12.05 3.61
CA LEU A 508 -14.49 12.68 3.76
C LEU A 508 -14.42 13.87 4.71
N THR A 509 -14.45 15.08 4.15
CA THR A 509 -14.45 16.32 4.94
C THR A 509 -15.75 16.51 5.72
N ILE A 510 -15.62 16.90 6.99
CA ILE A 510 -16.74 17.27 7.87
C ILE A 510 -17.29 18.63 7.44
N ASN A 511 -18.61 18.71 7.24
CA ASN A 511 -19.33 19.93 6.84
C ASN A 511 -20.69 19.97 7.52
N GLU A 512 -21.24 21.16 7.74
CA GLU A 512 -22.54 21.38 8.41
C GLU A 512 -23.67 20.57 7.77
N GLU A 513 -23.90 20.73 6.47
CA GLU A 513 -24.98 20.00 5.77
C GLU A 513 -24.84 18.47 5.81
N ARG A 514 -23.61 17.96 5.84
CA ARG A 514 -23.37 16.51 5.97
C ARG A 514 -23.64 16.06 7.39
N SER A 515 -23.22 16.86 8.38
CA SER A 515 -23.46 16.63 9.81
C SER A 515 -24.93 16.71 10.19
N GLU A 516 -25.81 17.30 9.37
CA GLU A 516 -27.25 17.24 9.59
C GLU A 516 -27.85 15.84 9.32
N VAL A 517 -27.29 15.10 8.35
CA VAL A 517 -27.86 13.82 7.86
C VAL A 517 -27.11 12.58 8.31
N VAL A 518 -25.83 12.72 8.68
CA VAL A 518 -24.99 11.66 9.23
C VAL A 518 -24.29 12.14 10.49
N ASP A 519 -23.82 11.22 11.33
CA ASP A 519 -22.96 11.55 12.47
C ASP A 519 -21.50 11.28 12.12
N PHE A 520 -20.65 12.30 12.28
CA PHE A 520 -19.21 12.15 12.11
C PHE A 520 -18.53 11.72 13.40
N SER A 521 -17.42 11.00 13.27
CA SER A 521 -16.46 10.77 14.35
C SER A 521 -15.65 12.03 14.66
N VAL A 522 -14.83 11.96 15.71
CA VAL A 522 -13.71 12.90 15.88
C VAL A 522 -12.80 12.88 14.63
N PRO A 523 -12.25 14.04 14.20
CA PRO A 523 -11.37 14.09 13.06
C PRO A 523 -10.04 13.37 13.35
N PHE A 524 -9.60 12.52 12.44
CA PHE A 524 -8.33 11.77 12.59
C PHE A 524 -7.16 12.39 11.81
N VAL A 525 -7.45 13.30 10.87
CA VAL A 525 -6.47 14.16 10.18
C VAL A 525 -7.05 15.55 10.12
N GLU A 526 -6.26 16.53 10.54
CA GLU A 526 -6.58 17.94 10.37
C GLU A 526 -6.30 18.36 8.92
N THR A 527 -7.27 18.98 8.27
CA THR A 527 -7.14 19.46 6.89
C THR A 527 -7.93 20.77 6.70
N GLY A 528 -7.98 21.28 5.48
CA GLY A 528 -8.70 22.49 5.15
C GLY A 528 -8.63 22.79 3.66
N ILE A 529 -9.03 24.00 3.29
CA ILE A 529 -8.85 24.49 1.93
C ILE A 529 -7.46 25.12 1.84
N SER A 530 -6.66 24.67 0.90
CA SER A 530 -5.37 25.30 0.61
C SER A 530 -5.24 25.60 -0.88
N VAL A 531 -4.22 26.37 -1.20
CA VAL A 531 -3.90 26.81 -2.55
C VAL A 531 -2.52 26.28 -2.90
N MET A 532 -2.42 25.66 -4.07
CA MET A 532 -1.17 25.22 -4.67
C MET A 532 -0.82 26.11 -5.84
N VAL A 533 0.44 26.52 -5.91
CA VAL A 533 1.01 27.36 -6.98
C VAL A 533 2.27 26.72 -7.53
N SER A 534 2.62 27.05 -8.78
CA SER A 534 3.95 26.75 -9.31
C SER A 534 4.99 27.64 -8.64
N ARG A 535 6.14 27.08 -8.30
CA ARG A 535 7.30 27.84 -7.80
C ARG A 535 7.80 28.75 -8.93
N SER A 536 7.62 30.05 -8.78
CA SER A 536 8.23 31.04 -9.65
C SER A 536 9.63 31.35 -9.15
N ASN A 537 10.62 31.38 -10.05
CA ASN A 537 11.94 31.91 -9.73
C ASN A 537 11.75 33.39 -9.35
N GLY A 538 12.16 33.77 -8.14
CA GLY A 538 12.09 35.16 -7.71
C GLY A 538 12.90 36.03 -8.66
N THR A 539 12.29 37.08 -9.21
CA THR A 539 13.02 38.11 -9.93
C THR A 539 13.78 38.94 -8.91
N VAL A 540 15.10 39.08 -9.08
CA VAL A 540 15.90 39.95 -8.23
C VAL A 540 15.45 41.39 -8.48
N SER A 541 15.26 42.17 -7.41
CA SER A 541 14.89 43.58 -7.55
C SER A 541 15.96 44.31 -8.38
N PRO A 542 15.60 45.20 -9.33
CA PRO A 542 16.60 45.99 -10.06
C PRO A 542 17.48 46.88 -9.15
N SER A 543 17.07 47.09 -7.89
CA SER A 543 17.81 47.80 -6.84
C SER A 543 18.77 46.92 -6.04
N ALA A 544 18.77 45.60 -6.24
CA ALA A 544 19.52 44.63 -5.44
C ALA A 544 21.02 44.93 -5.32
N PHE A 545 21.64 45.60 -6.30
CA PHE A 545 23.06 45.98 -6.23
C PHE A 545 23.35 47.10 -5.21
N LEU A 546 22.36 47.90 -4.82
CA LEU A 546 22.49 48.95 -3.78
C LEU A 546 22.12 48.46 -2.39
N GLU A 547 21.32 47.40 -2.28
CA GLU A 547 20.82 46.82 -1.03
C GLU A 547 21.89 46.31 -0.04
N PRO A 548 23.12 45.88 -0.44
CA PRO A 548 24.15 45.43 0.50
C PRO A 548 24.57 46.48 1.53
N TYR A 549 24.36 47.77 1.22
CA TYR A 549 24.64 48.87 2.13
C TYR A 549 23.46 49.83 2.24
N SER A 550 23.16 50.22 3.48
CA SER A 550 22.15 51.26 3.71
C SER A 550 22.59 52.59 3.08
N PRO A 551 21.63 53.45 2.67
CA PRO A 551 21.94 54.77 2.12
C PRO A 551 22.85 55.62 3.01
N ALA A 552 22.79 55.42 4.34
CA ALA A 552 23.66 56.11 5.29
C ALA A 552 25.15 55.76 5.10
N VAL A 553 25.48 54.49 4.83
CA VAL A 553 26.87 54.04 4.60
C VAL A 553 27.42 54.64 3.30
N TRP A 554 26.60 54.67 2.25
CA TRP A 554 26.95 55.31 0.97
C TRP A 554 27.28 56.80 1.13
N VAL A 555 26.44 57.53 1.86
CA VAL A 555 26.66 58.96 2.14
C VAL A 555 27.91 59.19 3.00
N MET A 556 28.10 58.37 4.05
CA MET A 556 29.29 58.46 4.91
C MET A 556 30.57 58.25 4.10
N MET A 557 30.59 57.29 3.18
CA MET A 557 31.79 57.01 2.38
C MET A 557 32.10 58.14 1.38
N PHE A 558 31.15 58.48 0.49
CA PHE A 558 31.42 59.40 -0.62
C PHE A 558 31.49 60.87 -0.20
N VAL A 559 30.70 61.27 0.81
CA VAL A 559 30.60 62.69 1.19
C VAL A 559 31.49 63.00 2.38
N MET A 560 31.53 62.17 3.41
CA MET A 560 32.27 62.49 4.64
C MET A 560 33.71 61.97 4.63
N CYS A 561 33.92 60.67 4.42
CA CYS A 561 35.26 60.10 4.49
C CYS A 561 36.16 60.57 3.33
N LEU A 562 35.65 60.57 2.10
CA LEU A 562 36.45 60.92 0.92
C LEU A 562 36.88 62.40 0.91
N THR A 563 35.98 63.31 1.26
CA THR A 563 36.29 64.76 1.27
C THR A 563 37.25 65.11 2.40
N VAL A 564 37.08 64.53 3.60
CA VAL A 564 37.99 64.73 4.74
C VAL A 564 39.40 64.21 4.43
N VAL A 565 39.51 63.01 3.83
CA VAL A 565 40.82 62.46 3.44
C VAL A 565 41.45 63.30 2.31
N ALA A 566 40.66 63.78 1.34
CA ALA A 566 41.17 64.63 0.27
C ALA A 566 41.69 65.99 0.75
N VAL A 567 40.98 66.62 1.70
CA VAL A 567 41.39 67.88 2.32
C VAL A 567 42.62 67.68 3.20
N THR A 568 42.69 66.60 3.99
CA THR A 568 43.85 66.33 4.85
C THR A 568 45.11 65.98 4.04
N VAL A 569 44.99 65.20 2.96
CA VAL A 569 46.10 64.95 2.02
C VAL A 569 46.55 66.26 1.35
N PHE A 570 45.62 67.14 0.97
CA PHE A 570 45.96 68.45 0.42
C PHE A 570 46.69 69.33 1.45
N ILE A 571 46.22 69.37 2.71
CA ILE A 571 46.85 70.11 3.81
C ILE A 571 48.26 69.56 4.10
N PHE A 572 48.44 68.23 4.13
CA PHE A 572 49.75 67.63 4.36
C PHE A 572 50.73 67.86 3.21
N GLU A 573 50.28 67.86 1.95
CA GLU A 573 51.11 68.30 0.82
C GLU A 573 51.43 69.79 0.88
N PHE A 574 50.50 70.63 1.35
CA PHE A 574 50.68 72.08 1.48
C PHE A 574 51.71 72.45 2.55
N PHE A 575 51.68 71.78 3.71
CA PHE A 575 52.64 72.02 4.80
C PHE A 575 53.93 71.19 4.70
N SER A 576 53.98 70.18 3.82
CA SER A 576 55.17 69.35 3.64
C SER A 576 56.28 70.13 2.90
N PRO A 577 57.50 70.23 3.46
CA PRO A 577 58.62 70.93 2.82
C PRO A 577 59.08 70.28 1.51
N VAL A 578 58.67 69.03 1.25
CA VAL A 578 58.97 68.26 0.03
C VAL A 578 57.86 68.42 -1.04
N GLY A 579 56.64 68.74 -0.61
CA GLY A 579 55.46 68.94 -1.48
C GLY A 579 55.27 70.40 -1.92
N TYR A 580 55.71 71.36 -1.10
CA TYR A 580 55.59 72.79 -1.38
C TYR A 580 56.51 73.24 -2.54
N ASN A 581 56.00 73.17 -3.77
CA ASN A 581 56.68 73.73 -4.93
C ASN A 581 56.65 75.27 -4.79
N ARG A 582 57.81 75.90 -4.55
CA ARG A 582 58.01 77.34 -4.25
C ARG A 582 57.65 78.30 -5.41
N SER A 583 56.73 77.90 -6.30
CA SER A 583 56.33 78.62 -7.51
C SER A 583 54.99 79.36 -7.39
N LEU A 584 54.33 79.33 -6.23
CA LEU A 584 53.02 80.01 -6.06
C LEU A 584 53.15 81.53 -5.78
N GLN A 585 54.35 82.03 -5.45
CA GLN A 585 54.63 83.47 -5.35
C GLN A 585 55.30 84.08 -6.59
N THR A 586 55.65 83.29 -7.61
CA THR A 586 56.21 83.83 -8.86
C THR A 586 55.38 83.34 -10.05
N GLY A 587 54.16 83.89 -10.16
CA GLY A 587 53.20 83.61 -11.24
C GLY A 587 53.63 84.13 -12.61
N LYS A 588 54.73 83.62 -13.18
CA LYS A 588 55.18 83.97 -14.55
C LYS A 588 55.62 82.80 -15.44
N LYS A 589 55.23 81.55 -15.15
CA LYS A 589 55.32 80.45 -16.14
C LYS A 589 54.01 79.65 -16.19
N ALA A 590 53.59 79.31 -17.41
CA ALA A 590 52.39 78.54 -17.70
C ALA A 590 52.55 77.07 -17.25
N GLY A 591 52.34 76.85 -15.95
CA GLY A 591 52.38 75.54 -15.30
C GLY A 591 51.96 75.73 -13.86
N GLY A 592 50.66 75.62 -13.58
CA GLY A 592 50.09 75.79 -12.24
C GLY A 592 50.60 74.73 -11.24
N SER A 593 50.15 74.81 -9.98
CA SER A 593 50.50 73.84 -8.94
C SER A 593 50.33 72.40 -9.44
N THR A 594 51.39 71.61 -9.36
CA THR A 594 51.44 70.24 -9.90
C THR A 594 50.36 69.33 -9.27
N PHE A 595 50.03 69.57 -7.99
CA PHE A 595 49.01 68.85 -7.23
C PHE A 595 47.91 69.82 -6.72
N THR A 596 46.68 69.68 -7.22
CA THR A 596 45.51 70.49 -6.83
C THR A 596 44.52 69.65 -6.01
N ILE A 597 43.62 70.29 -5.24
CA ILE A 597 42.59 69.56 -4.47
C ILE A 597 41.68 68.68 -5.36
N GLY A 598 41.41 69.11 -6.60
CA GLY A 598 40.69 68.28 -7.57
C GLY A 598 41.48 67.02 -7.98
N LYS A 599 42.80 67.12 -8.16
CA LYS A 599 43.67 65.96 -8.43
C LYS A 599 43.78 65.02 -7.23
N SER A 600 43.75 65.54 -5.99
CA SER A 600 43.77 64.71 -4.79
C SER A 600 42.45 63.97 -4.57
N VAL A 601 41.30 64.64 -4.78
CA VAL A 601 39.97 64.01 -4.77
C VAL A 601 39.88 62.94 -5.85
N TRP A 602 40.30 63.24 -7.08
CA TRP A 602 40.27 62.28 -8.19
C TRP A 602 41.17 61.06 -7.95
N LEU A 603 42.38 61.27 -7.39
CA LEU A 603 43.27 60.18 -6.98
C LEU A 603 42.63 59.28 -5.92
N LEU A 604 42.03 59.85 -4.87
CA LEU A 604 41.41 59.08 -3.80
C LEU A 604 40.15 58.35 -4.28
N TRP A 605 39.38 58.94 -5.18
CA TRP A 605 38.22 58.33 -5.82
C TRP A 605 38.65 57.14 -6.70
N ALA A 606 39.74 57.27 -7.46
CA ALA A 606 40.31 56.19 -8.26
C ALA A 606 40.76 54.99 -7.40
N ILE A 607 41.37 55.24 -6.25
CA ILE A 607 41.82 54.21 -5.29
C ILE A 607 40.62 53.43 -4.72
N VAL A 608 39.49 54.10 -4.42
CA VAL A 608 38.27 53.44 -3.92
C VAL A 608 37.74 52.39 -4.90
N PHE A 609 37.74 52.70 -6.19
CA PHE A 609 37.28 51.78 -7.23
C PHE A 609 38.35 50.82 -7.73
N ASN A 610 39.50 50.74 -7.05
CA ASN A 610 40.63 49.91 -7.45
C ASN A 610 41.09 50.16 -8.90
N ASN A 611 40.94 51.39 -9.40
CA ASN A 611 41.30 51.80 -10.75
C ASN A 611 42.62 52.59 -10.72
N SER A 612 43.58 52.22 -11.57
CA SER A 612 44.84 52.95 -11.71
C SER A 612 44.67 54.11 -12.70
N VAL A 613 44.29 55.29 -12.20
CA VAL A 613 44.34 56.52 -13.01
C VAL A 613 45.77 57.07 -12.97
N PRO A 614 46.35 57.49 -14.11
CA PRO A 614 47.66 58.14 -14.16
C PRO A 614 47.58 59.56 -13.56
N VAL A 615 47.55 59.64 -12.23
CA VAL A 615 47.70 60.88 -11.45
C VAL A 615 49.04 60.83 -10.73
N GLU A 616 49.75 61.95 -10.69
CA GLU A 616 51.00 62.06 -9.94
C GLU A 616 50.78 61.75 -8.45
N ASN A 617 51.53 60.79 -7.90
CA ASN A 617 51.48 60.44 -6.48
C ASN A 617 51.97 61.61 -5.60
N PRO A 618 51.41 61.77 -4.37
CA PRO A 618 51.85 62.82 -3.45
C PRO A 618 53.33 62.63 -3.06
N ARG A 619 54.06 63.75 -2.91
CA ARG A 619 55.52 63.71 -2.67
C ARG A 619 55.86 63.57 -1.19
N GLY A 620 55.03 64.13 -0.29
CA GLY A 620 55.20 64.07 1.15
C GLY A 620 55.12 62.65 1.71
N THR A 621 56.01 62.31 2.64
CA THR A 621 56.02 61.00 3.31
C THR A 621 54.76 60.79 4.17
N THR A 622 54.28 61.83 4.83
CA THR A 622 53.02 61.83 5.59
C THR A 622 51.80 61.57 4.70
N SER A 623 51.73 62.25 3.55
CA SER A 623 50.70 62.04 2.54
C SER A 623 50.72 60.62 1.94
N LYS A 624 51.92 60.05 1.71
CA LYS A 624 52.08 58.66 1.26
C LYS A 624 51.53 57.66 2.26
N ILE A 625 51.84 57.84 3.56
CA ILE A 625 51.29 56.98 4.62
C ILE A 625 49.76 57.12 4.70
N MET A 626 49.24 58.34 4.61
CA MET A 626 47.79 58.59 4.60
C MET A 626 47.10 57.90 3.42
N VAL A 627 47.67 57.99 2.22
CA VAL A 627 47.14 57.32 1.02
C VAL A 627 47.24 55.79 1.14
N LEU A 628 48.28 55.24 1.79
CA LEU A 628 48.39 53.80 2.06
C LEU A 628 47.31 53.30 3.03
N ILE A 629 47.02 54.04 4.09
CA ILE A 629 45.95 53.70 5.04
C ILE A 629 44.58 53.79 4.35
N TRP A 630 44.36 54.84 3.54
CA TRP A 630 43.16 54.96 2.73
C TRP A 630 43.01 53.81 1.73
N ALA A 631 44.09 53.41 1.05
CA ALA A 631 44.09 52.29 0.13
C ALA A 631 43.72 50.97 0.82
N PHE A 632 44.24 50.73 2.03
CA PHE A 632 43.86 49.57 2.84
C PHE A 632 42.38 49.58 3.21
N PHE A 633 41.85 50.74 3.65
CA PHE A 633 40.43 50.92 3.93
C PHE A 633 39.54 50.71 2.69
N ALA A 634 39.94 51.24 1.54
CA ALA A 634 39.25 51.08 0.26
C ALA A 634 39.16 49.60 -0.17
N VAL A 635 40.25 48.84 -0.02
CA VAL A 635 40.26 47.40 -0.32
C VAL A 635 39.33 46.64 0.62
N ILE A 636 39.32 46.95 1.92
CA ILE A 636 38.37 46.33 2.87
C ILE A 636 36.93 46.66 2.50
N PHE A 637 36.64 47.92 2.15
CA PHE A 637 35.31 48.34 1.74
C PHE A 637 34.84 47.61 0.48
N LEU A 638 35.71 47.48 -0.53
CA LEU A 638 35.41 46.73 -1.75
C LEU A 638 35.19 45.24 -1.45
N ALA A 639 36.04 44.62 -0.64
CA ALA A 639 35.93 43.22 -0.26
C ALA A 639 34.66 42.90 0.55
N SER A 640 34.25 43.82 1.44
CA SER A 640 33.00 43.68 2.19
C SER A 640 31.76 43.91 1.32
N TYR A 641 31.83 44.84 0.35
CA TYR A 641 30.77 45.00 -0.65
C TYR A 641 30.57 43.73 -1.48
N THR A 642 31.66 43.17 -2.02
CA THR A 642 31.59 41.96 -2.84
C THR A 642 31.13 40.74 -2.03
N ALA A 643 31.54 40.62 -0.76
CA ALA A 643 31.08 39.57 0.14
C ALA A 643 29.58 39.70 0.48
N ASN A 644 29.10 40.89 0.81
CA ASN A 644 27.70 41.11 1.16
C ASN A 644 26.78 40.97 -0.07
N LEU A 645 27.21 41.46 -1.24
CA LEU A 645 26.49 41.26 -2.49
C LEU A 645 26.41 39.76 -2.83
N ALA A 646 27.51 39.01 -2.71
CA ALA A 646 27.51 37.57 -2.95
C ALA A 646 26.58 36.84 -1.96
N ALA A 647 26.62 37.19 -0.67
CA ALA A 647 25.73 36.62 0.34
C ALA A 647 24.25 36.91 0.04
N PHE A 648 23.93 38.13 -0.40
CA PHE A 648 22.57 38.50 -0.80
C PHE A 648 22.11 37.75 -2.05
N MET A 649 22.97 37.63 -3.06
CA MET A 649 22.65 36.90 -4.30
C MET A 649 22.48 35.39 -4.08
N ILE A 650 23.07 34.81 -3.02
CA ILE A 650 22.87 33.41 -2.64
C ILE A 650 21.50 33.20 -1.96
N GLN A 651 20.97 34.22 -1.30
CA GLN A 651 19.66 34.16 -0.66
C GLN A 651 18.56 34.38 -1.71
N GLU A 652 18.15 33.32 -2.39
CA GLU A 652 16.91 33.35 -3.17
C GLU A 652 15.71 33.44 -2.20
N GLU A 653 15.17 34.64 -1.99
CA GLU A 653 13.90 34.82 -1.30
C GLU A 653 12.76 34.46 -2.26
N TYR A 654 12.21 33.25 -2.09
CA TYR A 654 11.00 32.85 -2.78
C TYR A 654 9.83 33.65 -2.22
N ILE A 655 9.32 34.58 -3.02
CA ILE A 655 8.12 35.33 -2.66
C ILE A 655 6.92 34.46 -3.03
N ASP A 656 6.12 34.11 -2.03
CA ASP A 656 4.79 33.51 -2.26
C ASP A 656 4.00 34.45 -3.17
N THR A 657 3.62 33.97 -4.36
CA THR A 657 2.92 34.79 -5.37
C THR A 657 1.58 35.30 -4.85
N VAL A 658 0.97 34.57 -3.91
CA VAL A 658 -0.30 34.92 -3.28
C VAL A 658 -0.22 34.63 -1.78
N SER A 659 -0.79 35.51 -0.96
CA SER A 659 -0.71 35.40 0.51
C SER A 659 -1.73 34.41 1.10
N GLY A 660 -2.83 34.17 0.40
CA GLY A 660 -3.91 33.30 0.88
C GLY A 660 -5.17 33.37 0.03
N LEU A 661 -6.19 32.60 0.42
CA LEU A 661 -7.46 32.54 -0.32
C LEU A 661 -8.22 33.88 -0.31
N SER A 662 -8.11 34.66 0.77
CA SER A 662 -8.74 35.98 0.90
C SER A 662 -7.94 37.13 0.26
N ASP A 663 -6.86 36.82 -0.46
CA ASP A 663 -6.06 37.84 -1.15
C ASP A 663 -6.92 38.60 -2.17
N LYS A 664 -6.67 39.91 -2.31
CA LYS A 664 -7.34 40.77 -3.31
C LYS A 664 -7.17 40.22 -4.72
N LYS A 665 -6.04 39.56 -4.98
CA LYS A 665 -5.74 38.89 -6.27
C LYS A 665 -6.77 37.82 -6.65
N PHE A 666 -7.37 37.12 -5.68
CA PHE A 666 -8.42 36.13 -5.95
C PHE A 666 -9.81 36.75 -6.06
N GLN A 667 -10.06 37.87 -5.38
CA GLN A 667 -11.34 38.58 -5.44
C GLN A 667 -11.50 39.35 -6.75
N HIS A 668 -10.43 39.99 -7.22
CA HIS A 668 -10.39 40.76 -8.48
C HIS A 668 -9.25 40.26 -9.39
N PRO A 669 -9.40 39.09 -10.03
CA PRO A 669 -8.34 38.49 -10.83
C PRO A 669 -8.01 39.25 -12.12
N GLU A 670 -8.94 40.09 -12.61
CA GLU A 670 -8.75 40.91 -13.82
C GLU A 670 -7.93 42.19 -13.56
N GLU A 671 -7.79 42.63 -12.30
CA GLU A 671 -6.98 43.81 -11.95
C GLU A 671 -5.48 43.55 -12.05
N GLN A 672 -5.07 42.29 -11.85
CA GLN A 672 -3.67 41.87 -12.03
C GLN A 672 -3.42 41.61 -13.51
N TYR A 673 -2.34 42.19 -14.06
CA TYR A 673 -1.87 41.87 -15.41
C TYR A 673 -0.59 41.02 -15.36
N PRO A 674 -0.54 39.83 -15.99
CA PRO A 674 -1.65 39.10 -16.64
C PRO A 674 -2.71 38.59 -15.64
N PRO A 675 -3.96 38.33 -16.08
CA PRO A 675 -5.04 37.92 -15.20
C PRO A 675 -4.78 36.54 -14.58
N LEU A 676 -5.00 36.43 -13.27
CA LEU A 676 -4.73 35.22 -12.50
C LEU A 676 -5.73 34.10 -12.81
N LYS A 677 -5.28 33.00 -13.40
CA LYS A 677 -6.13 31.84 -13.72
C LYS A 677 -6.12 30.84 -12.57
N PHE A 678 -7.28 30.61 -11.97
CA PHE A 678 -7.42 29.63 -10.89
C PHE A 678 -8.72 28.83 -10.99
N GLY A 679 -8.69 27.60 -10.46
CA GLY A 679 -9.81 26.68 -10.53
C GLY A 679 -9.78 25.62 -9.44
N THR A 680 -10.86 24.84 -9.35
CA THR A 680 -11.00 23.71 -8.43
C THR A 680 -11.65 22.51 -9.15
N VAL A 681 -11.83 21.40 -8.43
CA VAL A 681 -12.57 20.22 -8.92
C VAL A 681 -14.08 20.44 -8.71
N PRO A 682 -14.91 20.32 -9.75
CA PRO A 682 -16.35 20.56 -9.62
C PRO A 682 -17.03 19.46 -8.80
N ASN A 683 -18.13 19.80 -8.16
CA ASN A 683 -18.92 18.95 -7.27
C ASN A 683 -18.22 18.49 -5.98
N GLY A 684 -17.13 19.14 -5.58
CA GLY A 684 -16.46 18.94 -4.29
C GLY A 684 -17.04 19.77 -3.15
N SER A 685 -16.58 19.51 -1.92
CA SER A 685 -16.84 20.36 -0.75
C SER A 685 -16.21 21.73 -0.91
N THR A 686 -15.01 21.81 -1.49
CA THR A 686 -14.28 23.05 -1.77
C THR A 686 -15.06 23.99 -2.69
N GLU A 687 -15.54 23.52 -3.84
CA GLU A 687 -16.37 24.31 -4.75
C GLU A 687 -17.62 24.84 -4.05
N LYS A 688 -18.29 23.99 -3.26
CA LYS A 688 -19.50 24.37 -2.54
C LYS A 688 -19.23 25.44 -1.47
N ASN A 689 -18.15 25.30 -0.72
CA ASN A 689 -17.73 26.28 0.27
C ASN A 689 -17.45 27.63 -0.40
N ILE A 690 -16.72 27.63 -1.52
CA ILE A 690 -16.39 28.86 -2.24
C ILE A 690 -17.65 29.48 -2.87
N ARG A 691 -18.57 28.68 -3.41
CA ARG A 691 -19.85 29.17 -3.94
C ARG A 691 -20.70 29.89 -2.89
N SER A 692 -20.65 29.43 -1.63
CA SER A 692 -21.41 30.05 -0.54
C SER A 692 -20.73 31.28 0.04
N ASN A 693 -19.39 31.27 0.14
CA ASN A 693 -18.62 32.32 0.83
C ASN A 693 -18.09 33.41 -0.12
N TYR A 694 -17.76 33.06 -1.37
CA TYR A 694 -17.19 33.96 -2.38
C TYR A 694 -17.85 33.74 -3.76
N PRO A 695 -19.08 34.26 -3.98
CA PRO A 695 -19.85 34.01 -5.20
C PRO A 695 -19.18 34.53 -6.46
N ASP A 696 -18.56 35.71 -6.41
CA ASP A 696 -17.87 36.33 -7.55
C ASP A 696 -16.66 35.51 -7.98
N MET A 697 -15.89 35.03 -6.99
CA MET A 697 -14.77 34.12 -7.20
C MET A 697 -15.25 32.80 -7.84
N HIS A 698 -16.38 32.27 -7.39
CA HIS A 698 -16.97 31.05 -7.97
C HIS A 698 -17.41 31.23 -9.43
N GLN A 699 -17.97 32.39 -9.78
CA GLN A 699 -18.35 32.69 -11.15
C GLN A 699 -17.13 32.77 -12.07
N TYR A 700 -16.03 33.35 -11.59
CA TYR A 700 -14.77 33.41 -12.34
C TYR A 700 -14.14 32.02 -12.51
N MET A 701 -13.99 31.26 -11.42
CA MET A 701 -13.32 29.95 -11.46
C MET A 701 -14.03 28.92 -12.35
N GLY A 702 -15.36 29.07 -12.55
CA GLY A 702 -16.16 28.12 -13.32
C GLY A 702 -15.61 27.89 -14.74
N LYS A 703 -14.91 28.86 -15.32
CA LYS A 703 -14.25 28.79 -16.63
C LYS A 703 -12.95 27.96 -16.63
N TYR A 704 -12.30 27.83 -15.47
CA TYR A 704 -10.97 27.21 -15.30
C TYR A 704 -10.98 25.97 -14.39
N ASN A 705 -12.17 25.44 -14.06
CA ASN A 705 -12.32 24.22 -13.27
C ASN A 705 -11.65 23.01 -13.94
N GLN A 706 -11.08 22.14 -13.12
CA GLN A 706 -10.29 20.98 -13.54
C GLN A 706 -11.07 19.68 -13.33
N LYS A 707 -10.82 18.66 -14.16
CA LYS A 707 -11.54 17.38 -14.06
C LYS A 707 -11.08 16.54 -12.86
N GLY A 708 -9.80 16.62 -12.52
CA GLY A 708 -9.19 15.90 -11.40
C GLY A 708 -7.94 16.60 -10.87
N VAL A 709 -7.42 16.10 -9.76
CA VAL A 709 -6.25 16.67 -9.07
C VAL A 709 -4.96 16.51 -9.89
N GLU A 710 -4.75 15.35 -10.50
CA GLU A 710 -3.55 15.08 -11.31
C GLU A 710 -3.48 15.98 -12.55
N ASP A 711 -4.61 16.11 -13.27
CA ASP A 711 -4.76 17.03 -14.41
C ASP A 711 -4.48 18.49 -14.02
N ALA A 712 -4.98 18.90 -12.84
CA ALA A 712 -4.77 20.25 -12.33
C ALA A 712 -3.28 20.53 -12.06
N ILE A 713 -2.57 19.58 -11.44
CA ILE A 713 -1.14 19.70 -11.16
C ILE A 713 -0.33 19.77 -12.47
N LEU A 714 -0.70 19.00 -13.49
CA LEU A 714 -0.08 19.07 -14.80
C LEU A 714 -0.31 20.44 -15.46
N ASN A 715 -1.50 21.01 -15.32
CA ASN A 715 -1.83 22.34 -15.83
C ASN A 715 -1.11 23.47 -15.07
N LEU A 716 -0.86 23.31 -13.76
CA LEU A 716 0.02 24.21 -12.99
C LEU A 716 1.46 24.16 -13.49
N LYS A 717 2.02 22.96 -13.65
CA LYS A 717 3.41 22.78 -14.11
C LYS A 717 3.66 23.30 -15.52
N THR A 718 2.63 23.29 -16.37
CA THR A 718 2.71 23.81 -17.74
C THR A 718 2.39 25.30 -17.86
N GLY A 719 2.02 25.98 -16.77
CA GLY A 719 1.65 27.40 -16.77
C GLY A 719 0.32 27.71 -17.45
N LYS A 720 -0.55 26.70 -17.65
CA LYS A 720 -1.92 26.91 -18.15
C LYS A 720 -2.84 27.42 -17.05
N LEU A 721 -2.54 27.05 -15.81
CA LEU A 721 -3.22 27.44 -14.59
C LEU A 721 -2.17 28.04 -13.65
N ASP A 722 -2.49 29.14 -12.97
CA ASP A 722 -1.55 29.84 -12.10
C ASP A 722 -1.70 29.38 -10.64
N ALA A 723 -2.94 29.07 -10.22
CA ALA A 723 -3.25 28.57 -8.89
C ALA A 723 -4.35 27.51 -8.90
N PHE A 724 -4.23 26.51 -8.03
CA PHE A 724 -5.23 25.45 -7.87
C PHE A 724 -5.69 25.39 -6.41
N ILE A 725 -7.00 25.39 -6.21
CA ILE A 725 -7.61 25.42 -4.88
C ILE A 725 -8.22 24.05 -4.62
N TYR A 726 -7.75 23.36 -3.59
CA TYR A 726 -8.24 22.04 -3.22
C TYR A 726 -7.95 21.73 -1.75
N ASP A 727 -8.25 20.50 -1.33
CA ASP A 727 -8.03 20.00 0.01
C ASP A 727 -6.55 19.97 0.38
N ALA A 728 -6.20 20.54 1.53
CA ALA A 728 -4.83 20.77 1.96
C ALA A 728 -4.03 19.48 2.12
N ALA A 729 -4.61 18.42 2.71
CA ALA A 729 -3.91 17.16 2.90
C ALA A 729 -3.52 16.51 1.55
N VAL A 730 -4.43 16.56 0.56
CA VAL A 730 -4.14 16.06 -0.80
C VAL A 730 -3.08 16.92 -1.48
N LEU A 731 -3.19 18.25 -1.39
CA LEU A 731 -2.22 19.16 -1.99
C LEU A 731 -0.82 19.03 -1.36
N ASN A 732 -0.73 18.90 -0.04
CA ASN A 732 0.53 18.70 0.67
C ASN A 732 1.19 17.38 0.26
N TYR A 733 0.41 16.30 0.14
CA TYR A 733 0.92 15.03 -0.38
C TYR A 733 1.44 15.16 -1.81
N MET A 734 0.67 15.81 -2.69
CA MET A 734 1.04 15.98 -4.10
C MET A 734 2.26 16.89 -4.28
N ALA A 735 2.42 17.91 -3.45
CA ALA A 735 3.62 18.75 -3.42
C ALA A 735 4.87 17.95 -2.98
N ARG A 736 4.74 17.13 -1.93
CA ARG A 736 5.86 16.30 -1.42
C ARG A 736 6.28 15.21 -2.39
N LYS A 737 5.35 14.67 -3.18
CA LYS A 737 5.59 13.58 -4.14
C LYS A 737 6.20 14.04 -5.46
N ASP A 738 6.13 15.32 -5.79
CA ASP A 738 6.57 15.82 -7.09
C ASP A 738 8.07 15.60 -7.34
N GLU A 739 8.44 14.97 -8.45
CA GLU A 739 9.85 14.62 -8.75
C GLU A 739 10.76 15.85 -8.93
N GLY A 740 10.19 17.00 -9.29
CA GLY A 740 10.94 18.24 -9.54
C GLY A 740 10.70 19.36 -8.53
N CYS A 741 9.95 19.12 -7.45
CA CYS A 741 9.53 20.12 -6.46
C CYS A 741 9.10 21.46 -7.08
N LYS A 742 8.39 21.41 -8.23
CA LYS A 742 8.02 22.61 -9.02
C LYS A 742 6.76 23.28 -8.51
N VAL A 743 6.00 22.60 -7.66
CA VAL A 743 4.75 23.08 -7.07
C VAL A 743 4.90 23.14 -5.56
N MET A 744 4.22 24.11 -4.95
CA MET A 744 4.24 24.34 -3.51
C MET A 744 2.88 24.77 -3.01
N THR A 745 2.59 24.48 -1.75
CA THR A 745 1.41 24.99 -1.05
C THR A 745 1.74 26.32 -0.36
N ILE A 746 0.78 27.26 -0.37
CA ILE A 746 0.98 28.61 0.13
C ILE A 746 1.13 28.63 1.66
N GLY A 747 1.99 29.52 2.18
CA GLY A 747 2.03 29.86 3.60
C GLY A 747 2.60 28.79 4.51
N SER A 748 3.53 27.95 4.03
CA SER A 748 4.12 26.83 4.80
C SER A 748 3.06 25.87 5.35
N GLY A 749 2.02 25.58 4.56
CA GLY A 749 0.93 24.68 4.97
C GLY A 749 -0.17 25.34 5.81
N LYS A 750 -0.23 26.68 5.85
CA LYS A 750 -1.40 27.37 6.41
C LYS A 750 -2.66 27.00 5.61
N VAL A 751 -3.68 26.56 6.33
CA VAL A 751 -4.97 26.15 5.74
C VAL A 751 -6.05 27.19 6.03
N PHE A 752 -6.91 27.41 5.05
CA PHE A 752 -8.12 28.23 5.19
C PHE A 752 -9.29 27.31 5.51
N ALA A 753 -10.19 27.73 6.41
CA ALA A 753 -11.30 26.91 6.89
C ALA A 753 -10.83 25.53 7.40
N THR A 754 -10.19 25.52 8.57
CA THR A 754 -9.75 24.31 9.26
C THR A 754 -10.93 23.36 9.47
N THR A 755 -10.78 22.12 9.00
CA THR A 755 -11.72 21.02 9.17
C THR A 755 -10.91 19.74 9.39
N GLY A 756 -11.54 18.58 9.34
CA GLY A 756 -10.84 17.31 9.36
C GLY A 756 -11.55 16.24 8.57
N TYR A 757 -10.84 15.15 8.32
CA TYR A 757 -11.46 13.93 7.83
C TYR A 757 -12.11 13.19 8.98
N GLY A 758 -13.39 12.87 8.79
CA GLY A 758 -14.19 12.15 9.77
C GLY A 758 -14.80 10.89 9.17
N ILE A 759 -15.00 9.88 10.00
CA ILE A 759 -15.74 8.67 9.65
C ILE A 759 -17.23 9.01 9.74
N ALA A 760 -17.99 8.78 8.67
CA ALA A 760 -19.42 9.01 8.67
C ALA A 760 -20.18 7.75 9.09
N LEU A 761 -21.06 7.91 10.07
CA LEU A 761 -21.95 6.89 10.60
C LEU A 761 -23.40 7.32 10.41
N HIS A 762 -24.30 6.35 10.45
CA HIS A 762 -25.72 6.62 10.60
C HIS A 762 -26.01 7.51 11.82
N LYS A 763 -27.04 8.36 11.69
CA LYS A 763 -27.55 9.13 12.82
C LYS A 763 -27.91 8.25 14.00
N ASN A 764 -27.45 8.65 15.19
CA ASN A 764 -27.65 7.94 16.45
C ASN A 764 -27.12 6.49 16.43
N SER A 765 -26.03 6.24 15.69
CA SER A 765 -25.38 4.93 15.69
C SER A 765 -24.74 4.61 17.04
N ARG A 766 -24.96 3.38 17.53
CA ARG A 766 -24.33 2.86 18.76
C ARG A 766 -22.80 2.78 18.68
N TRP A 767 -22.25 2.76 17.47
CA TRP A 767 -20.82 2.59 17.22
C TRP A 767 -20.01 3.89 17.34
N LYS A 768 -20.68 5.05 17.30
CA LYS A 768 -20.01 6.37 17.34
C LYS A 768 -19.09 6.50 18.56
N ARG A 769 -19.61 6.32 19.77
CA ARG A 769 -18.85 6.52 21.01
C ARG A 769 -17.66 5.54 21.16
N PRO A 770 -17.81 4.22 20.91
CA PRO A 770 -16.67 3.31 20.88
C PRO A 770 -15.60 3.68 19.85
N LEU A 771 -16.01 4.11 18.65
CA LEU A 771 -15.07 4.52 17.60
C LEU A 771 -14.34 5.81 17.95
N ASP A 772 -15.03 6.80 18.52
CA ASP A 772 -14.41 8.06 18.94
C ASP A 772 -13.35 7.82 20.02
N LEU A 773 -13.63 6.95 21.00
CA LEU A 773 -12.66 6.58 22.04
C LEU A 773 -11.46 5.83 21.46
N ALA A 774 -11.69 4.90 20.52
CA ALA A 774 -10.62 4.17 19.86
C ALA A 774 -9.75 5.08 18.98
N LEU A 775 -10.34 6.04 18.26
CA LEU A 775 -9.60 7.03 17.48
C LEU A 775 -8.74 7.92 18.38
N LEU A 776 -9.28 8.40 19.50
CA LEU A 776 -8.51 9.19 20.46
C LEU A 776 -7.37 8.39 21.07
N GLN A 777 -7.56 7.08 21.29
CA GLN A 777 -6.49 6.18 21.72
C GLN A 777 -5.39 6.08 20.65
N LEU A 778 -5.75 5.89 19.37
CA LEU A 778 -4.78 5.84 18.26
C LEU A 778 -3.96 7.14 18.10
N VAL A 779 -4.59 8.29 18.37
CA VAL A 779 -3.90 9.58 18.43
C VAL A 779 -2.94 9.62 19.62
N GLY A 780 -3.37 9.16 20.80
CA GLY A 780 -2.56 9.16 22.02
C GLY A 780 -1.40 8.16 22.03
N ASP A 781 -1.50 7.07 21.27
CA ASP A 781 -0.47 6.04 21.09
C ASP A 781 0.52 6.37 19.94
N ASP A 782 0.45 7.58 19.36
CA ASP A 782 1.25 8.06 18.21
C ASP A 782 1.16 7.19 16.93
N GLU A 783 0.17 6.28 16.85
CA GLU A 783 0.01 5.40 15.68
C GLU A 783 -0.42 6.17 14.43
N ILE A 784 -1.21 7.23 14.59
CA ILE A 784 -1.63 8.08 13.47
C ILE A 784 -0.44 8.85 12.88
N GLU A 785 0.45 9.38 13.72
CA GLU A 785 1.67 10.07 13.25
C GLU A 785 2.59 9.11 12.50
N MET A 786 2.74 7.87 13.00
CA MET A 786 3.47 6.82 12.29
C MET A 786 2.86 6.55 10.89
N LEU A 787 1.54 6.42 10.80
CA LEU A 787 0.85 6.20 9.53
C LEU A 787 0.96 7.43 8.60
N GLU A 788 0.97 8.64 9.14
CA GLU A 788 1.19 9.86 8.36
C GLU A 788 2.59 9.86 7.75
N ARG A 789 3.63 9.53 8.53
CA ARG A 789 4.99 9.40 8.00
C ARG A 789 5.11 8.28 6.96
N LEU A 790 4.34 7.20 7.08
CA LEU A 790 4.36 6.11 6.11
C LEU A 790 3.68 6.47 4.78
N TRP A 791 2.49 7.06 4.84
CA TRP A 791 1.63 7.27 3.65
C TRP A 791 1.67 8.69 3.07
N LEU A 792 1.92 9.71 3.89
CA LEU A 792 1.86 11.12 3.54
C LEU A 792 3.25 11.78 3.46
N SER A 793 4.33 11.02 3.68
CA SER A 793 5.69 11.50 3.42
C SER A 793 6.02 11.50 1.92
N GLY A 794 6.98 12.33 1.53
CA GLY A 794 7.48 12.40 0.16
C GLY A 794 8.89 12.98 0.11
N ILE A 795 9.42 13.09 -1.11
CA ILE A 795 10.83 13.39 -1.39
C ILE A 795 11.13 14.88 -1.21
N CYS A 796 10.17 15.75 -1.56
CA CYS A 796 10.34 17.19 -1.39
C CYS A 796 10.10 17.58 0.07
N HIS A 797 11.18 17.92 0.77
CA HIS A 797 11.10 18.59 2.06
C HIS A 797 11.02 20.11 1.85
N ASN A 798 10.16 20.76 2.64
CA ASN A 798 10.05 22.23 2.67
C ASN A 798 11.33 22.89 3.21
N ASP A 799 12.26 22.10 3.75
CA ASP A 799 13.56 22.55 4.22
C ASP A 799 14.51 22.68 3.04
N LYS A 800 14.58 23.91 2.51
CA LYS A 800 15.71 24.50 1.78
C LYS A 800 16.50 23.49 0.93
N ILE A 801 15.86 22.96 -0.11
CA ILE A 801 16.64 22.42 -1.22
C ILE A 801 17.32 23.63 -1.86
N GLU A 802 18.59 23.81 -1.53
CA GLU A 802 19.54 24.73 -2.15
C GLU A 802 19.71 24.31 -3.61
N VAL A 803 18.73 24.69 -4.44
CA VAL A 803 18.87 24.54 -5.89
C VAL A 803 19.90 25.56 -6.34
N MET A 804 20.90 25.08 -7.08
CA MET A 804 21.99 25.88 -7.63
C MET A 804 21.43 27.15 -8.28
N SER A 805 21.90 28.29 -7.77
CA SER A 805 21.56 29.64 -8.23
C SER A 805 21.45 29.71 -9.75
N SER A 806 20.30 30.19 -10.21
CA SER A 806 20.07 30.44 -11.63
C SER A 806 21.08 31.47 -12.18
N LYS A 807 21.39 31.40 -13.48
CA LYS A 807 22.27 32.38 -14.14
C LYS A 807 21.66 33.77 -13.97
N LEU A 808 22.49 34.77 -13.66
CA LEU A 808 22.04 36.15 -13.54
C LEU A 808 21.53 36.65 -14.90
N ASP A 809 20.24 37.02 -14.98
CA ASP A 809 19.61 37.50 -16.21
C ASP A 809 19.80 39.02 -16.41
N ILE A 810 19.51 39.52 -17.62
CA ILE A 810 19.61 40.94 -17.95
C ILE A 810 18.71 41.81 -17.08
N ASP A 811 17.55 41.27 -16.67
CA ASP A 811 16.57 41.94 -15.81
C ASP A 811 17.15 42.18 -14.40
N ASN A 812 17.97 41.26 -13.90
CA ASN A 812 18.63 41.38 -12.60
C ASN A 812 19.75 42.44 -12.62
N MET A 813 20.39 42.68 -13.78
CA MET A 813 21.42 43.72 -13.96
C MET A 813 20.88 45.05 -14.52
N ALA A 814 19.58 45.13 -14.84
CA ALA A 814 18.96 46.30 -15.47
C ALA A 814 19.24 47.61 -14.72
N GLY A 815 19.23 47.57 -13.39
CA GLY A 815 19.51 48.73 -12.54
C GLY A 815 20.88 49.38 -12.80
N VAL A 816 21.91 48.57 -13.06
CA VAL A 816 23.27 49.08 -13.35
C VAL A 816 23.30 49.77 -14.72
N PHE A 817 22.60 49.22 -15.72
CA PHE A 817 22.46 49.85 -17.03
C PHE A 817 21.70 51.18 -16.97
N TYR A 818 20.64 51.27 -16.15
CA TYR A 818 19.93 52.53 -15.92
C TYR A 818 20.84 53.60 -15.29
N MET A 819 21.67 53.23 -14.32
CA MET A 819 22.62 54.18 -13.70
C MET A 819 23.68 54.67 -14.69
N LEU A 820 24.18 53.79 -15.56
CA LEU A 820 25.12 54.18 -16.61
C LEU A 820 24.51 55.21 -17.57
N LEU A 821 23.25 55.00 -18.00
CA LEU A 821 22.55 55.95 -18.86
C LEU A 821 22.35 57.32 -18.19
N VAL A 822 21.98 57.34 -16.91
CA VAL A 822 21.86 58.58 -16.13
C VAL A 822 23.22 59.28 -16.03
N ALA A 823 24.32 58.55 -15.78
CA ALA A 823 25.67 59.11 -15.71
C ALA A 823 26.14 59.69 -17.05
N MET A 824 25.84 59.03 -18.18
CA MET A 824 26.08 59.56 -19.52
C MET A 824 25.28 60.84 -19.79
N GLY A 825 24.03 60.90 -19.33
CA GLY A 825 23.22 62.12 -19.41
C GLY A 825 23.81 63.28 -18.61
N LEU A 826 24.26 63.00 -17.38
CA LEU A 826 24.91 64.01 -16.52
C LEU A 826 26.24 64.49 -17.09
N SER A 827 27.07 63.62 -17.67
CA SER A 827 28.34 64.02 -18.28
C SER A 827 28.14 64.92 -19.50
N LEU A 828 27.11 64.67 -20.31
CA LEU A 828 26.72 65.56 -21.42
C LEU A 828 26.24 66.92 -20.92
N LEU A 829 25.50 66.96 -19.80
CA LEU A 829 25.09 68.22 -19.18
C LEU A 829 26.30 69.02 -18.65
N VAL A 830 27.25 68.36 -18.00
CA VAL A 830 28.50 68.99 -17.55
C VAL A 830 29.30 69.49 -18.75
N PHE A 831 29.43 68.71 -19.83
CA PHE A 831 30.09 69.13 -21.05
C PHE A 831 29.43 70.36 -21.68
N ALA A 832 28.10 70.39 -21.74
CA ALA A 832 27.34 71.54 -22.22
C ALA A 832 27.54 72.77 -21.31
N TRP A 833 27.58 72.56 -20.00
CA TRP A 833 27.86 73.61 -19.02
C TRP A 833 29.27 74.18 -19.17
N GLU A 834 30.30 73.33 -19.29
CA GLU A 834 31.68 73.74 -19.54
C GLU A 834 31.78 74.56 -20.84
N HIS A 835 31.10 74.12 -21.90
CA HIS A 835 31.09 74.84 -23.18
C HIS A 835 30.39 76.19 -23.06
N LEU A 836 29.30 76.28 -22.29
CA LEU A 836 28.56 77.51 -22.03
C LEU A 836 29.38 78.49 -21.15
N VAL A 837 30.08 78.00 -20.14
CA VAL A 837 30.99 78.79 -19.29
C VAL A 837 32.18 79.28 -20.10
N TYR A 838 32.78 78.43 -20.93
CA TYR A 838 33.88 78.80 -21.82
C TYR A 838 33.45 79.84 -22.87
N TRP A 839 32.26 79.68 -23.45
CA TRP A 839 31.67 80.64 -24.40
C TRP A 839 31.37 82.00 -23.74
N LYS A 840 30.81 82.00 -22.51
CA LYS A 840 30.52 83.23 -21.74
C LYS A 840 31.80 83.94 -21.27
N LEU A 841 32.82 83.21 -20.82
CA LEU A 841 34.13 83.77 -20.45
C LEU A 841 34.85 84.39 -21.66
N ARG A 842 34.71 83.79 -22.85
CA ARG A 842 35.25 84.35 -24.10
C ARG A 842 34.64 85.72 -24.44
N HIS A 843 33.36 85.93 -24.14
CA HIS A 843 32.68 87.21 -24.33
C HIS A 843 33.02 88.26 -23.25
N CYS A 844 33.32 87.85 -22.01
CA CYS A 844 33.73 88.78 -20.95
C CYS A 844 35.21 89.20 -21.03
N MET A 845 36.11 88.42 -21.64
CA MET A 845 37.52 88.81 -21.80
C MET A 845 37.77 89.91 -22.86
N ALA A 846 36.74 90.35 -23.59
CA ALA A 846 36.83 91.51 -24.46
C ALA A 846 36.76 92.85 -23.70
N THR A 847 36.48 92.87 -22.38
CA THR A 847 36.39 94.11 -21.62
C THR A 847 36.66 93.86 -20.13
N SER A 848 37.75 94.45 -19.60
CA SER A 848 38.22 94.50 -18.19
C SER A 848 39.17 93.39 -17.68
N SER A 849 40.44 93.80 -17.48
CA SER A 849 41.50 93.10 -16.75
C SER A 849 41.48 93.56 -15.27
N ASP A 850 41.89 92.69 -14.35
CA ASP A 850 42.35 92.96 -12.96
C ASP A 850 41.48 92.51 -11.77
N LYS A 851 40.28 91.95 -11.96
CA LYS A 851 39.51 91.37 -10.82
C LYS A 851 39.18 89.87 -10.94
N LEU A 852 39.73 89.19 -11.93
CA LEU A 852 39.32 87.83 -12.30
C LEU A 852 40.21 86.69 -11.75
N ASP A 853 41.39 86.98 -11.22
CA ASP A 853 42.31 85.92 -10.76
C ASP A 853 41.85 85.24 -9.45
N PHE A 854 41.17 85.97 -8.57
CA PHE A 854 40.61 85.41 -7.33
C PHE A 854 39.35 84.57 -7.61
N LEU A 855 38.53 84.97 -8.59
CA LEU A 855 37.34 84.22 -9.00
C LEU A 855 37.66 83.02 -9.89
N LEU A 856 38.75 83.04 -10.68
CA LEU A 856 39.23 81.88 -11.43
C LEU A 856 39.89 80.82 -10.53
N ALA A 857 40.51 81.24 -9.42
CA ALA A 857 41.01 80.32 -8.39
C ALA A 857 39.85 79.65 -7.62
N ILE A 858 38.76 80.38 -7.37
CA ILE A 858 37.55 79.84 -6.72
C ILE A 858 36.69 79.07 -7.73
N SER A 859 36.61 79.44 -9.02
CA SER A 859 35.81 78.71 -10.01
C SER A 859 36.36 77.30 -10.27
N ARG A 860 37.69 77.13 -10.27
CA ARG A 860 38.33 75.79 -10.33
C ARG A 860 38.09 74.93 -9.09
N VAL A 861 37.67 75.52 -7.97
CA VAL A 861 37.28 74.82 -6.73
C VAL A 861 35.74 74.67 -6.64
N SER A 862 35.00 75.60 -7.25
CA SER A 862 33.53 75.71 -7.19
C SER A 862 32.80 74.81 -8.19
N ASP A 863 33.44 74.42 -9.29
CA ASP A 863 32.83 73.45 -10.23
C ASP A 863 32.58 72.10 -9.55
N PHE A 864 33.32 71.79 -8.47
CA PHE A 864 33.12 70.55 -7.69
C PHE A 864 32.11 70.68 -6.54
N VAL A 865 31.96 71.89 -5.95
CA VAL A 865 30.96 72.12 -4.89
C VAL A 865 29.54 72.18 -5.48
N SER A 866 29.39 72.58 -6.75
CA SER A 866 28.08 72.56 -7.43
C SER A 866 27.53 71.14 -7.66
N VAL A 867 28.39 70.11 -7.65
CA VAL A 867 27.97 68.68 -7.67
C VAL A 867 27.48 68.21 -6.29
N CYS A 868 27.77 68.98 -5.23
CA CYS A 868 27.28 68.76 -3.87
C CYS A 868 26.20 69.79 -3.51
N SER A 869 25.22 69.97 -4.39
CA SER A 869 24.04 70.76 -4.07
C SER A 869 23.07 69.91 -3.22
N PRO A 870 22.47 70.44 -2.14
CA PRO A 870 21.46 69.73 -1.34
C PRO A 870 20.17 69.39 -2.12
N TYR A 871 20.09 69.70 -3.42
CA TYR A 871 18.98 69.31 -4.29
C TYR A 871 18.98 67.83 -4.68
N LEU A 872 20.10 67.10 -4.57
CA LEU A 872 20.10 65.63 -4.68
C LEU A 872 19.38 64.95 -3.50
N TYR A 873 19.25 65.67 -2.38
CA TYR A 873 18.41 65.28 -1.24
C TYR A 873 16.92 65.27 -1.61
N TYR A 874 16.48 66.16 -2.52
CA TYR A 874 15.08 66.25 -2.94
C TYR A 874 14.70 65.26 -4.06
N LEU A 875 15.63 64.92 -4.96
CA LEU A 875 15.34 64.01 -6.07
C LEU A 875 15.22 62.54 -5.63
N PHE A 876 15.98 62.12 -4.62
CA PHE A 876 15.87 60.76 -4.05
C PHE A 876 14.63 60.58 -3.16
N ILE A 877 14.12 61.66 -2.56
CA ILE A 877 12.88 61.62 -1.76
C ILE A 877 11.64 61.52 -2.66
N HIS A 878 11.67 62.08 -3.88
CA HIS A 878 10.49 62.12 -4.75
C HIS A 878 10.24 60.85 -5.59
N VAL A 879 11.20 59.93 -5.68
CA VAL A 879 11.00 58.60 -6.32
C VAL A 879 10.25 57.62 -5.40
N ARG A 880 9.87 58.05 -4.19
CA ARG A 880 9.14 57.22 -3.21
C ARG A 880 7.62 57.46 -3.17
N ILE A 881 7.00 57.83 -4.29
CA ILE A 881 5.54 57.92 -4.41
C ILE A 881 5.09 57.06 -5.58
N THR A 882 5.06 55.75 -5.38
CA THR A 882 4.04 54.78 -5.83
C THR A 882 4.56 53.36 -5.56
N GLN A 883 4.55 52.96 -4.29
CA GLN A 883 4.41 51.54 -3.95
C GLN A 883 3.10 51.40 -3.16
N PRO A 884 2.23 50.43 -3.50
CA PRO A 884 1.06 50.15 -2.70
C PRO A 884 1.50 49.66 -1.32
N GLN A 885 0.84 50.18 -0.28
CA GLN A 885 1.07 49.84 1.12
C GLN A 885 0.95 48.32 1.34
N GLN A 886 1.99 47.70 1.92
CA GLN A 886 1.85 46.46 2.66
C GLN A 886 1.18 46.75 4.02
N PRO A 887 0.22 45.91 4.48
CA PRO A 887 -0.37 46.05 5.81
C PRO A 887 0.65 45.67 6.91
N PRO A 888 0.43 46.12 8.17
CA PRO A 888 1.41 45.99 9.25
C PRO A 888 1.63 44.53 9.67
N GLN A 889 2.90 44.12 9.79
CA GLN A 889 3.26 42.88 10.48
C GLN A 889 2.94 43.00 11.97
N GLN A 890 1.95 42.23 12.42
CA GLN A 890 1.72 41.96 13.83
C GLN A 890 2.93 41.20 14.40
N GLN A 891 3.57 41.81 15.38
CA GLN A 891 4.60 41.19 16.19
C GLN A 891 3.90 40.28 17.21
N GLN A 892 3.94 38.95 16.98
CA GLN A 892 3.58 37.96 17.99
C GLN A 892 4.81 37.61 18.86
N PRO A 893 4.60 37.38 20.18
CA PRO A 893 5.67 37.35 21.17
C PRO A 893 6.46 36.04 21.16
N GLN A 894 7.78 36.14 21.29
CA GLN A 894 8.65 34.98 21.58
C GLN A 894 8.44 34.52 23.03
N PRO A 895 8.32 33.20 23.29
CA PRO A 895 8.32 32.67 24.64
C PRO A 895 9.73 32.77 25.24
N VAL A 896 9.82 33.48 26.36
CA VAL A 896 11.01 33.53 27.21
C VAL A 896 11.11 32.18 27.94
N TYR A 897 12.07 31.35 27.53
CA TYR A 897 12.59 30.31 28.41
C TYR A 897 13.43 30.98 29.51
N LYS A 898 12.95 30.92 30.74
CA LYS A 898 13.77 31.02 31.95
C LYS A 898 13.58 29.70 32.71
N THR A 899 14.70 28.98 32.86
CA THR A 899 14.97 27.85 33.78
C THR A 899 13.90 26.81 33.97
#